data_AF-A0A081D171-F1
#
_entry.id   AF-A0A081D171-F1
#
_cell.length_a   1.000
_cell.length_b   1.000
_cell.length_c   1.000
_cell.angle_alpha   90.00
_cell.angle_beta   90.00
_cell.angle_gamma   90.00
#
_symmetry.space_group_name_H-M   'P 1'
#
loop_
_entity.id
_entity.type
_entity.pdbx_description
1 polymer ?
#
loop_
_entity_poly.entity_id
_entity_poly.type
_entity_poly.pdbx_seq_one_letter_code
_entity_poly.pdbx_strand_id
1 'polypeptide(L)'
;MNSDDIDAVDSPVSRPNEFGAEQLFALPDASIVDLATGYIPLLVNFTFEDKAAKGLRKLTDQAEPEPAVYFSALEMVRDHPALVLTGETGSGKTTFAKHLAFSLAQGGFSPRAVPRNDLGAVHDEHWTLEGVVPIYLTVETSKTFEELLASFTDVALHADRGLLLILDGIEAAGDAGRQLLAEALAFQNRHPAVKLLALGEVSVVKSWALPAGYVRYDLLPLLKSQRRDTALRLAGLDLGATGIALGTAAANPAQFVMAMHGGDAGESAEAITDSWLVKISGDAQTSDLFCGLAFDALTAEVDDPSIMPITRVRQLLTAVHLASKPADLAVEHFRKKPDLWVPVMTSLAARLSGTNEASALVEALIEGEGDAVLRGALLAADMVTEAGPLRDRIAAHLLTIVSHGALSAPERETAGRRLSLWGDPRELDALADVKGGEFTSGSHSHPNSAPPHPVTVDAFRIGLYPVTNSAYGVFVRDTNRLWRSPEGFSDDRRSSPATDVTWHDARAYCGWLTHRWRAQGRISADEFVRLPTEPEWERAARGDQPDIGPDVLSYPWGHAWMDDAANSEEAGFNTTCTVGLFPKGRSPYGCYDMVGQVWEWCTTLWGDDLATPDFKYPYSNDGREAVDAAPSIRRVLRGGCFSSGKLKACCTYRGSLEPNGFWRGNGFRIVVSR
;
A
#
# COMPACT_ATOMS: atom_id res chain seq x y z
N MET A 1 47.20 -18.17 4.56
CA MET A 1 47.37 -17.08 5.54
C MET A 1 46.24 -17.22 6.54
N ASN A 2 46.58 -17.15 7.83
CA ASN A 2 45.72 -17.47 8.96
C ASN A 2 44.53 -16.52 9.10
N SER A 3 43.51 -16.97 9.82
CA SER A 3 42.23 -16.31 10.15
C SER A 3 42.32 -15.06 11.03
N ASP A 4 43.53 -14.57 11.33
CA ASP A 4 43.76 -13.61 12.43
C ASP A 4 44.29 -12.24 11.95
N ASP A 5 44.30 -11.94 10.64
CA ASP A 5 44.81 -10.67 10.09
C ASP A 5 43.72 -9.83 9.39
N ILE A 6 42.55 -9.65 10.04
CA ILE A 6 41.53 -8.64 9.63
C ILE A 6 41.52 -7.44 10.60
N ASP A 7 42.52 -7.33 11.48
CA ASP A 7 42.68 -6.19 12.37
C ASP A 7 43.77 -5.25 11.85
N ALA A 8 43.36 -4.19 11.16
CA ALA A 8 43.97 -2.84 11.14
C ALA A 8 43.79 -2.13 9.79
N VAL A 9 42.58 -1.64 9.50
CA VAL A 9 42.40 -0.46 8.64
C VAL A 9 41.26 0.38 9.24
N ASP A 10 41.58 1.61 9.63
CA ASP A 10 40.59 2.67 9.91
C ASP A 10 39.80 2.93 8.63
N SER A 11 38.60 2.37 8.54
CA SER A 11 37.62 2.63 7.49
C SER A 11 36.25 2.78 8.15
N PRO A 12 35.37 3.69 7.70
CA PRO A 12 34.01 3.88 8.23
C PRO A 12 33.06 2.72 7.88
N VAL A 13 33.59 1.51 7.78
CA VAL A 13 32.87 0.28 7.50
C VAL A 13 32.31 -0.24 8.82
N SER A 14 30.99 -0.24 8.95
CA SER A 14 30.32 -0.85 10.09
C SER A 14 30.74 -2.32 10.21
N ARG A 15 31.22 -2.73 11.38
CA ARG A 15 31.67 -4.10 11.64
C ARG A 15 30.52 -4.91 12.24
N PRO A 16 29.91 -5.87 11.50
CA PRO A 16 28.78 -6.63 12.01
C PRO A 16 29.03 -7.34 13.35
N ASN A 17 30.29 -7.72 13.64
CA ASN A 17 30.68 -8.33 14.91
C ASN A 17 30.52 -7.40 16.13
N GLU A 18 30.57 -6.09 15.94
CA GLU A 18 30.49 -5.10 17.02
C GLU A 18 29.04 -4.75 17.37
N PHE A 19 28.10 -4.98 16.45
CA PHE A 19 26.68 -4.64 16.63
C PHE A 19 26.05 -5.30 17.86
N GLY A 20 26.48 -6.50 18.24
CA GLY A 20 25.94 -7.20 19.40
C GLY A 20 26.09 -6.45 20.72
N ALA A 21 27.16 -5.66 20.87
CA ALA A 21 27.46 -4.87 22.07
C ALA A 21 26.84 -3.46 22.05
N GLU A 22 26.17 -3.08 20.95
CA GLU A 22 25.47 -1.79 20.90
C GLU A 22 24.37 -1.73 21.96
N GLN A 23 24.29 -0.60 22.65
CA GLN A 23 23.25 -0.35 23.64
C GLN A 23 21.91 -0.23 22.92
N LEU A 24 20.98 -1.15 23.22
CA LEU A 24 19.68 -1.18 22.59
C LEU A 24 18.67 -0.32 23.35
N PHE A 25 18.56 -0.51 24.67
CA PHE A 25 17.75 0.34 25.55
C PHE A 25 18.08 0.16 27.03
N ALA A 26 17.60 1.08 27.87
CA ALA A 26 17.65 0.98 29.33
C ALA A 26 16.37 0.36 29.90
N LEU A 27 16.51 -0.48 30.94
CA LEU A 27 15.41 -1.03 31.73
C LEU A 27 14.94 -0.06 32.82
N PRO A 28 13.79 -0.32 33.48
CA PRO A 28 13.26 0.55 34.53
C PRO A 28 14.19 0.75 35.73
N ASP A 29 15.15 -0.15 35.94
CA ASP A 29 16.20 -0.09 36.98
C ASP A 29 17.49 0.58 36.50
N ALA A 30 17.48 1.20 35.32
CA ALA A 30 18.59 1.84 34.62
C ALA A 30 19.71 0.91 34.12
N SER A 31 19.55 -0.41 34.22
CA SER A 31 20.46 -1.34 33.54
C SER A 31 20.31 -1.25 32.02
N ILE A 32 21.42 -1.42 31.30
CA ILE A 32 21.46 -1.32 29.84
C ILE A 32 21.40 -2.71 29.22
N VAL A 33 20.49 -2.90 28.26
CA VAL A 33 20.37 -4.10 27.45
C VAL A 33 21.07 -3.87 26.12
N ASP A 34 21.91 -4.82 25.72
CA ASP A 34 22.60 -4.81 24.44
C ASP A 34 21.77 -5.46 23.32
N LEU A 35 22.19 -5.29 22.06
CA LEU A 35 21.48 -5.84 20.92
C LEU A 35 21.47 -7.38 20.92
N ALA A 36 22.57 -8.01 21.33
CA ALA A 36 22.71 -9.46 21.33
C ALA A 36 21.68 -10.17 22.23
N THR A 37 21.35 -9.56 23.37
CA THR A 37 20.42 -10.13 24.36
C THR A 37 19.02 -9.53 24.26
N GLY A 38 18.90 -8.29 23.79
CA GLY A 38 17.66 -7.50 23.84
C GLY A 38 16.74 -7.63 22.64
N TYR A 39 17.18 -8.21 21.52
CA TYR A 39 16.40 -8.23 20.28
C TYR A 39 15.07 -8.98 20.41
N ILE A 40 14.00 -8.37 19.84
CA ILE A 40 12.65 -8.93 19.77
C ILE A 40 12.36 -9.32 18.31
N PRO A 41 11.96 -10.58 18.02
CA PRO A 41 11.60 -11.00 16.66
C PRO A 41 10.51 -10.11 16.05
N LEU A 42 10.72 -9.64 14.81
CA LEU A 42 9.69 -8.89 14.08
C LEU A 42 8.89 -9.81 13.14
N LEU A 43 7.60 -9.54 13.03
CA LEU A 43 6.68 -10.21 12.11
C LEU A 43 6.38 -9.33 10.89
N VAL A 44 5.90 -9.94 9.82
CA VAL A 44 5.48 -9.24 8.59
C VAL A 44 4.00 -9.45 8.29
N ASN A 45 3.41 -8.57 7.49
CA ASN A 45 2.03 -8.65 7.00
C ASN A 45 1.80 -9.75 5.94
N PHE A 46 2.38 -10.93 6.13
CA PHE A 46 2.23 -12.10 5.27
C PHE A 46 1.97 -13.35 6.11
N THR A 47 0.91 -14.08 5.78
CA THR A 47 0.44 -15.23 6.58
C THR A 47 0.78 -16.58 5.94
N PHE A 48 0.74 -17.64 6.75
CA PHE A 48 0.84 -19.02 6.23
C PHE A 48 -0.30 -19.36 5.27
N GLU A 49 -1.48 -18.77 5.45
CA GLU A 49 -2.61 -18.92 4.54
C GLU A 49 -2.34 -18.27 3.18
N ASP A 50 -1.76 -17.06 3.16
CA ASP A 50 -1.39 -16.37 1.92
C ASP A 50 -0.40 -17.20 1.10
N LYS A 51 0.53 -17.89 1.76
CA LYS A 51 1.49 -18.80 1.10
C LYS A 51 0.82 -20.07 0.56
N ALA A 52 -0.20 -20.59 1.25
CA ALA A 52 -0.91 -21.82 0.88
C ALA A 52 -1.96 -21.60 -0.21
N ALA A 53 -2.56 -20.41 -0.25
CA ALA A 53 -3.60 -20.05 -1.20
C ALA A 53 -2.98 -19.68 -2.56
N LYS A 54 -3.13 -20.53 -3.58
CA LYS A 54 -3.04 -20.14 -5.00
C LYS A 54 -4.19 -19.19 -5.42
N GLY A 55 -4.55 -18.20 -4.59
CA GLY A 55 -5.58 -17.20 -4.87
C GLY A 55 -7.04 -17.65 -4.71
N LEU A 56 -7.32 -18.83 -4.16
CA LEU A 56 -8.68 -19.31 -3.90
C LEU A 56 -8.91 -19.47 -2.40
N ARG A 57 -9.75 -18.60 -1.82
CA ARG A 57 -10.24 -18.78 -0.46
C ARG A 57 -11.17 -20.00 -0.45
N LYS A 58 -10.81 -21.06 0.28
CA LYS A 58 -11.78 -22.09 0.66
C LYS A 58 -12.53 -21.60 1.89
N LEU A 59 -13.83 -21.37 1.76
CA LEU A 59 -14.72 -21.25 2.90
C LEU A 59 -15.02 -22.65 3.40
N THR A 60 -14.75 -22.93 4.67
CA THR A 60 -15.29 -24.11 5.36
C THR A 60 -16.76 -23.88 5.70
N ASP A 61 -17.52 -24.96 5.92
CA ASP A 61 -18.98 -24.96 6.16
C ASP A 61 -19.43 -24.23 7.44
N GLN A 62 -18.50 -23.62 8.19
CA GLN A 62 -18.78 -22.82 9.38
C GLN A 62 -18.04 -21.48 9.26
N ALA A 63 -18.80 -20.41 9.07
CA ALA A 63 -18.36 -19.11 8.59
C ALA A 63 -17.61 -18.25 9.63
N GLU A 64 -16.42 -18.67 10.07
CA GLU A 64 -15.43 -17.76 10.68
C GLU A 64 -14.05 -17.98 10.03
N PRO A 65 -13.33 -16.91 9.62
CA PRO A 65 -11.96 -17.04 9.12
C PRO A 65 -11.05 -17.61 10.21
N GLU A 66 -10.14 -18.53 9.86
CA GLU A 66 -9.09 -18.94 10.78
C GLU A 66 -8.23 -17.72 11.18
N PRO A 67 -7.73 -17.65 12.44
CA PRO A 67 -6.93 -16.51 12.84
C PRO A 67 -5.57 -16.50 12.15
N ALA A 68 -5.22 -15.36 11.56
CA ALA A 68 -3.97 -15.18 10.84
C ALA A 68 -2.74 -15.64 11.65
N VAL A 69 -1.90 -16.44 11.02
CA VAL A 69 -0.58 -16.87 11.53
C VAL A 69 0.48 -16.21 10.65
N TYR A 70 1.29 -15.32 11.23
CA TYR A 70 2.22 -14.49 10.46
C TYR A 70 3.64 -15.09 10.34
N PHE A 71 4.31 -14.79 9.22
CA PHE A 71 5.74 -15.06 9.04
C PHE A 71 6.62 -14.04 9.79
N SER A 72 7.85 -14.43 10.13
CA SER A 72 8.83 -13.51 10.70
C SER A 72 9.62 -12.80 9.60
N ALA A 73 10.14 -11.61 9.90
CA ALA A 73 10.99 -10.86 8.99
C ALA A 73 12.23 -11.67 8.56
N LEU A 74 12.80 -12.46 9.47
CA LEU A 74 13.94 -13.35 9.19
C LEU A 74 13.61 -14.37 8.09
N GLU A 75 12.42 -14.99 8.17
CA GLU A 75 11.99 -15.98 7.18
C GLU A 75 11.76 -15.35 5.81
N MET A 76 11.31 -14.10 5.74
CA MET A 76 11.20 -13.39 4.47
C MET A 76 12.58 -13.12 3.87
N VAL A 77 13.57 -12.74 4.68
CA VAL A 77 14.95 -12.58 4.19
C VAL A 77 15.52 -13.92 3.70
N ARG A 78 15.20 -15.04 4.38
CA ARG A 78 15.61 -16.39 3.96
C ARG A 78 14.97 -16.80 2.64
N ASP A 79 13.66 -16.57 2.48
CA ASP A 79 12.88 -17.12 1.36
C ASP A 79 13.00 -16.30 0.07
N HIS A 80 13.43 -15.03 0.13
CA HIS A 80 13.46 -14.14 -1.03
C HIS A 80 14.90 -13.71 -1.41
N PRO A 81 15.26 -13.70 -2.72
CA PRO A 81 16.58 -13.24 -3.17
C PRO A 81 16.74 -11.72 -3.09
N ALA A 82 15.67 -10.97 -3.32
CA ALA A 82 15.62 -9.52 -3.19
C ALA A 82 14.35 -9.10 -2.45
N LEU A 83 14.51 -8.47 -1.30
CA LEU A 83 13.43 -8.14 -0.38
C LEU A 83 13.47 -6.66 0.02
N VAL A 84 12.31 -6.02 0.05
CA VAL A 84 12.07 -4.74 0.71
C VAL A 84 11.22 -4.96 1.95
N LEU A 85 11.73 -4.58 3.11
CA LEU A 85 10.96 -4.54 4.35
C LEU A 85 10.68 -3.08 4.73
N THR A 86 9.40 -2.74 4.88
CA THR A 86 9.02 -1.39 5.30
C THR A 86 8.44 -1.37 6.71
N GLY A 87 8.47 -0.21 7.35
CA GLY A 87 7.82 0.00 8.65
C GLY A 87 7.92 1.45 9.08
N GLU A 88 7.11 1.85 10.05
CA GLU A 88 7.11 3.22 10.58
C GLU A 88 8.41 3.54 11.34
N THR A 89 8.64 4.81 11.67
CA THR A 89 9.73 5.19 12.58
C THR A 89 9.57 4.49 13.93
N GLY A 90 10.67 3.95 14.47
CA GLY A 90 10.64 3.19 15.73
C GLY A 90 10.17 1.73 15.59
N SER A 91 9.84 1.25 14.39
CA SER A 91 9.39 -0.14 14.16
C SER A 91 10.48 -1.22 14.32
N GLY A 92 11.72 -0.85 14.67
CA GLY A 92 12.82 -1.79 14.85
C GLY A 92 13.54 -2.22 13.57
N LYS A 93 13.36 -1.56 12.42
CA LYS A 93 14.03 -1.88 11.13
C LYS A 93 15.56 -1.97 11.25
N THR A 94 16.21 -0.88 11.63
CA THR A 94 17.66 -0.81 11.83
C THR A 94 18.12 -1.83 12.87
N THR A 95 17.39 -1.97 13.98
CA THR A 95 17.67 -2.98 15.02
C THR A 95 17.65 -4.40 14.44
N PHE A 96 16.65 -4.73 13.61
CA PHE A 96 16.57 -6.02 12.93
C PHE A 96 17.74 -6.24 11.97
N ALA A 97 18.08 -5.26 11.13
CA ALA A 97 19.20 -5.39 10.21
C ALA A 97 20.54 -5.58 10.92
N LYS A 98 20.80 -4.79 11.97
CA LYS A 98 22.02 -4.93 12.78
C LYS A 98 22.06 -6.28 13.50
N HIS A 99 20.95 -6.72 14.09
CA HIS A 99 20.87 -8.02 14.74
C HIS A 99 21.10 -9.15 13.72
N LEU A 100 20.51 -9.05 12.54
CA LEU A 100 20.70 -10.01 11.46
C LEU A 100 22.18 -10.08 11.01
N ALA A 101 22.80 -8.93 10.77
CA ALA A 101 24.20 -8.86 10.42
C ALA A 101 25.10 -9.43 11.54
N PHE A 102 24.82 -9.09 12.79
CA PHE A 102 25.53 -9.64 13.95
C PHE A 102 25.43 -11.17 14.02
N SER A 103 24.21 -11.72 14.02
CA SER A 103 24.00 -13.16 14.13
C SER A 103 24.67 -13.94 13.00
N LEU A 104 24.62 -13.43 11.76
CA LEU A 104 25.31 -14.06 10.64
C LEU A 104 26.83 -14.05 10.81
N ALA A 105 27.39 -12.95 11.30
CA ALA A 105 28.83 -12.84 11.57
C ALA A 105 29.28 -13.77 12.71
N GLN A 106 28.39 -14.11 13.64
CA GLN A 106 28.62 -15.10 14.71
C GLN A 106 28.40 -16.56 14.28
N GLY A 107 28.12 -16.83 13.00
CA GLY A 107 27.92 -18.18 12.47
C GLY A 107 26.46 -18.61 12.29
N GLY A 108 25.50 -17.69 12.41
CA GLY A 108 24.09 -17.90 12.07
C GLY A 108 23.15 -17.94 13.27
N PHE A 109 21.97 -18.54 13.07
CA PHE A 109 20.89 -18.57 14.05
C PHE A 109 20.63 -20.00 14.53
N SER A 110 20.46 -20.16 15.84
CA SER A 110 19.81 -21.36 16.37
C SER A 110 18.29 -21.22 16.18
N PRO A 111 17.57 -22.31 15.85
CA PRO A 111 16.11 -22.28 15.79
C PRO A 111 15.52 -21.75 17.09
N ARG A 112 14.59 -20.80 17.00
CA ARG A 112 13.88 -20.26 18.17
C ARG A 112 12.38 -20.21 17.94
N ALA A 113 11.63 -20.52 18.98
CA ALA A 113 10.17 -20.42 18.97
C ALA A 113 9.74 -18.94 18.96
N VAL A 114 8.94 -18.55 17.97
CA VAL A 114 8.44 -17.18 17.82
C VAL A 114 6.91 -17.16 17.84
N PRO A 115 6.27 -16.36 18.71
CA PRO A 115 4.83 -16.12 18.67
C PRO A 115 4.43 -15.51 17.33
N ARG A 116 3.39 -16.06 16.70
CA ARG A 116 2.91 -15.69 15.36
C ARG A 116 1.58 -14.97 15.37
N ASN A 117 0.87 -14.98 16.49
CA ASN A 117 -0.28 -14.14 16.80
C ASN A 117 -0.50 -14.11 18.32
N ASP A 118 -1.42 -13.25 18.78
CA ASP A 118 -1.79 -13.16 20.21
C ASP A 118 -2.79 -14.24 20.65
N LEU A 119 -3.11 -15.21 19.78
CA LEU A 119 -4.01 -16.33 20.04
C LEU A 119 -3.27 -17.65 20.32
N GLY A 120 -1.95 -17.58 20.51
CA GLY A 120 -1.12 -18.70 20.95
C GLY A 120 -0.46 -19.50 19.84
N ALA A 121 -0.56 -19.08 18.58
CA ALA A 121 0.23 -19.69 17.51
C ALA A 121 1.73 -19.38 17.72
N VAL A 122 2.57 -20.40 17.73
CA VAL A 122 4.02 -20.29 17.91
C VAL A 122 4.68 -21.20 16.87
N HIS A 123 5.66 -20.67 16.13
CA HIS A 123 6.42 -21.43 15.14
C HIS A 123 7.90 -21.11 15.26
N ASP A 124 8.73 -22.14 15.13
CA ASP A 124 10.18 -21.99 15.10
C ASP A 124 10.62 -21.24 13.84
N GLU A 125 11.35 -20.14 14.02
CA GLU A 125 12.07 -19.53 12.92
C GLU A 125 13.38 -20.29 12.67
N HIS A 126 13.66 -20.55 11.40
CA HIS A 126 14.83 -21.30 10.97
C HIS A 126 15.65 -20.47 10.00
N TRP A 127 16.96 -20.45 10.19
CA TRP A 127 17.92 -19.97 9.20
C TRP A 127 18.59 -21.15 8.52
N THR A 128 18.66 -21.14 7.18
CA THR A 128 19.19 -22.26 6.39
C THR A 128 20.31 -21.85 5.43
N LEU A 129 20.79 -20.60 5.53
CA LEU A 129 21.85 -20.08 4.65
C LEU A 129 23.17 -20.04 5.44
N GLU A 130 23.77 -21.21 5.66
CA GLU A 130 25.08 -21.34 6.29
C GLU A 130 26.15 -20.64 5.45
N GLY A 131 27.07 -19.90 6.10
CA GLY A 131 28.21 -19.25 5.44
C GLY A 131 27.91 -17.93 4.74
N VAL A 132 26.70 -17.38 4.83
CA VAL A 132 26.37 -16.07 4.26
C VAL A 132 27.06 -14.94 5.02
N VAL A 133 27.79 -14.11 4.27
CA VAL A 133 28.49 -12.93 4.81
C VAL A 133 27.57 -11.70 4.72
N PRO A 134 27.27 -11.01 5.83
CA PRO A 134 26.48 -9.79 5.81
C PRO A 134 27.34 -8.56 5.49
N ILE A 135 26.81 -7.67 4.66
CA ILE A 135 27.34 -6.33 4.43
C ILE A 135 26.24 -5.35 4.77
N TYR A 136 26.49 -4.51 5.76
CA TYR A 136 25.56 -3.49 6.23
C TYR A 136 25.93 -2.13 5.63
N LEU A 137 24.97 -1.49 4.96
CA LEU A 137 25.12 -0.20 4.30
C LEU A 137 24.01 0.72 4.79
N THR A 138 24.37 1.83 5.43
CA THR A 138 23.42 2.93 5.65
C THR A 138 23.31 3.72 4.35
N VAL A 139 22.09 3.90 3.85
CA VAL A 139 21.84 4.73 2.68
C VAL A 139 21.94 6.20 3.08
N GLU A 140 22.80 6.92 2.39
CA GLU A 140 23.00 8.36 2.60
C GLU A 140 22.44 9.15 1.42
N THR A 141 22.06 10.40 1.69
CA THR A 141 21.59 11.31 0.65
C THR A 141 22.69 11.49 -0.41
N SER A 142 22.30 11.47 -1.69
CA SER A 142 23.17 11.72 -2.85
C SER A 142 24.24 10.66 -3.17
N LYS A 143 24.31 9.53 -2.45
CA LYS A 143 25.21 8.41 -2.82
C LYS A 143 24.50 7.42 -3.75
N THR A 144 25.19 7.04 -4.83
CA THR A 144 24.78 5.97 -5.74
C THR A 144 25.03 4.59 -5.13
N PHE A 145 24.43 3.54 -5.69
CA PHE A 145 24.68 2.17 -5.23
C PHE A 145 26.17 1.78 -5.36
N GLU A 146 26.83 2.22 -6.44
CA GLU A 146 28.25 1.98 -6.67
C GLU A 146 29.13 2.65 -5.61
N GLU A 147 28.84 3.89 -5.22
CA GLU A 147 29.58 4.61 -4.17
C GLU A 147 29.38 3.98 -2.79
N LEU A 148 28.17 3.50 -2.48
CA LEU A 148 27.90 2.76 -1.25
C LEU A 148 28.71 1.47 -1.20
N LEU A 149 28.77 0.72 -2.30
CA LEU A 149 29.56 -0.50 -2.41
C LEU A 149 31.07 -0.25 -2.42
N ALA A 150 31.54 0.86 -2.99
CA ALA A 150 32.97 1.18 -3.09
C ALA A 150 33.64 1.31 -1.71
N SER A 151 32.85 1.58 -0.67
CA SER A 151 33.31 1.57 0.73
C SER A 151 33.75 0.17 1.21
N PHE A 152 33.46 -0.89 0.43
CA PHE A 152 33.74 -2.28 0.74
C PHE A 152 34.60 -2.90 -0.39
N THR A 153 35.92 -2.82 -0.24
CA THR A 153 36.90 -3.25 -1.26
C THR A 153 36.82 -4.74 -1.63
N ASP A 154 36.23 -5.58 -0.78
CA ASP A 154 36.26 -7.04 -0.89
C ASP A 154 34.92 -7.69 -1.27
N VAL A 155 33.87 -6.94 -1.64
CA VAL A 155 32.55 -7.52 -2.00
C VAL A 155 32.67 -8.55 -3.12
N ALA A 156 33.54 -8.30 -4.10
CA ALA A 156 33.79 -9.22 -5.22
C ALA A 156 34.45 -10.54 -4.78
N LEU A 157 35.25 -10.56 -3.70
CA LEU A 157 35.91 -11.76 -3.18
C LEU A 157 34.93 -12.69 -2.45
N HIS A 158 33.81 -12.15 -1.97
CA HIS A 158 32.79 -12.88 -1.22
C HIS A 158 31.55 -13.22 -2.03
N ALA A 159 31.43 -12.73 -3.27
CA ALA A 159 30.30 -13.02 -4.16
C ALA A 159 30.10 -14.53 -4.39
N ASP A 160 31.16 -15.33 -4.33
CA ASP A 160 31.11 -16.79 -4.48
C ASP A 160 30.72 -17.54 -3.18
N ARG A 161 30.75 -16.88 -2.01
CA ARG A 161 30.52 -17.51 -0.69
C ARG A 161 29.10 -17.31 -0.12
N GLY A 162 28.20 -16.70 -0.89
CA GLY A 162 26.87 -16.31 -0.40
C GLY A 162 26.97 -15.02 0.41
N LEU A 163 26.25 -13.99 -0.02
CA LEU A 163 26.38 -12.64 0.53
C LEU A 163 25.01 -12.01 0.76
N LEU A 164 24.84 -11.27 1.85
CA LEU A 164 23.63 -10.50 2.12
C LEU A 164 23.99 -9.00 2.15
N LEU A 165 23.58 -8.26 1.11
CA LEU A 165 23.65 -6.80 1.10
C LEU A 165 22.43 -6.24 1.82
N ILE A 166 22.66 -5.49 2.91
CA ILE A 166 21.63 -4.82 3.69
C ILE A 166 21.74 -3.32 3.42
N LEU A 167 20.70 -2.74 2.82
CA LEU A 167 20.55 -1.30 2.55
C LEU A 167 19.56 -0.73 3.58
N ASP A 168 20.05 -0.06 4.62
CA ASP A 168 19.21 0.52 5.68
C ASP A 168 18.89 1.99 5.42
N GLY A 169 17.62 2.37 5.57
CA GLY A 169 17.14 3.74 5.41
C GLY A 169 17.03 4.19 3.95
N ILE A 170 16.54 3.35 3.04
CA ILE A 170 16.52 3.64 1.59
C ILE A 170 15.76 4.93 1.23
N GLU A 171 14.81 5.38 2.06
CA GLU A 171 14.11 6.65 1.90
C GLU A 171 15.05 7.87 1.86
N ALA A 172 16.23 7.78 2.46
CA ALA A 172 17.22 8.86 2.46
C ALA A 172 17.75 9.18 1.05
N ALA A 173 17.64 8.24 0.11
CA ALA A 173 17.99 8.48 -1.29
C ALA A 173 16.95 9.32 -2.05
N GLY A 174 15.77 9.60 -1.45
CA GLY A 174 14.71 10.39 -2.08
C GLY A 174 14.31 9.84 -3.46
N ASP A 175 14.26 10.71 -4.46
CA ASP A 175 13.92 10.34 -5.84
C ASP A 175 14.88 9.32 -6.47
N ALA A 176 16.15 9.31 -6.03
CA ALA A 176 17.16 8.36 -6.51
C ALA A 176 17.00 6.95 -5.92
N GLY A 177 16.16 6.77 -4.89
CA GLY A 177 16.02 5.48 -4.20
C GLY A 177 15.53 4.35 -5.11
N ARG A 178 14.65 4.64 -6.07
CA ARG A 178 14.20 3.63 -7.06
C ARG A 178 15.33 3.19 -7.98
N GLN A 179 16.17 4.12 -8.40
CA GLN A 179 17.34 3.83 -9.22
C GLN A 179 18.37 3.01 -8.43
N LEU A 180 18.62 3.39 -7.17
CA LEU A 180 19.49 2.64 -6.26
C LEU A 180 19.04 1.18 -6.11
N LEU A 181 17.73 0.93 -5.93
CA LEU A 181 17.19 -0.43 -5.87
C LEU A 181 17.34 -1.19 -7.19
N ALA A 182 17.16 -0.52 -8.33
CA ALA A 182 17.34 -1.12 -9.65
C ALA A 182 18.79 -1.52 -9.92
N GLU A 183 19.75 -0.66 -9.55
CA GLU A 183 21.19 -0.93 -9.63
C GLU A 183 21.60 -2.09 -8.71
N ALA A 184 21.08 -2.11 -7.48
CA ALA A 184 21.28 -3.22 -6.55
C ALA A 184 20.76 -4.55 -7.11
N LEU A 185 19.55 -4.54 -7.70
CA LEU A 185 18.99 -5.74 -8.32
C LEU A 185 19.79 -6.19 -9.55
N ALA A 186 20.27 -5.25 -10.37
CA ALA A 186 21.14 -5.57 -11.50
C ALA A 186 22.49 -6.16 -11.04
N PHE A 187 23.01 -5.74 -9.90
CA PHE A 187 24.17 -6.37 -9.26
C PHE A 187 23.84 -7.79 -8.79
N GLN A 188 22.73 -7.98 -8.07
CA GLN A 188 22.31 -9.30 -7.61
C GLN A 188 22.04 -10.29 -8.76
N ASN A 189 21.44 -9.84 -9.86
CA ASN A 189 21.22 -10.67 -11.05
C ASN A 189 22.54 -11.15 -11.69
N ARG A 190 23.61 -10.37 -11.59
CA ARG A 190 24.96 -10.76 -12.05
C ARG A 190 25.67 -11.68 -11.06
N HIS A 191 25.25 -11.68 -9.80
CA HIS A 191 25.84 -12.47 -8.72
C HIS A 191 24.75 -13.23 -7.95
N PRO A 192 24.25 -14.38 -8.46
CA PRO A 192 23.07 -15.06 -7.90
C PRO A 192 23.19 -15.53 -6.45
N ALA A 193 24.41 -15.65 -5.93
CA ALA A 193 24.69 -15.97 -4.52
C ALA A 193 24.57 -14.74 -3.59
N VAL A 194 24.44 -13.53 -4.15
CA VAL A 194 24.10 -12.32 -3.42
C VAL A 194 22.59 -12.29 -3.19
N LYS A 195 22.20 -11.88 -1.99
CA LYS A 195 20.82 -11.54 -1.61
C LYS A 195 20.75 -10.07 -1.23
N LEU A 196 19.61 -9.45 -1.47
CA LEU A 196 19.35 -8.05 -1.13
C LEU A 196 18.28 -7.94 -0.06
N LEU A 197 18.57 -7.17 0.97
CA LEU A 197 17.60 -6.68 1.95
C LEU A 197 17.65 -5.16 1.94
N ALA A 198 16.56 -4.52 1.52
CA ALA A 198 16.37 -3.09 1.62
C ALA A 198 15.35 -2.77 2.71
N LEU A 199 15.65 -1.81 3.57
CA LEU A 199 14.79 -1.37 4.66
C LEU A 199 14.40 0.08 4.45
N GLY A 200 13.13 0.42 4.63
CA GLY A 200 12.72 1.81 4.57
C GLY A 200 11.43 2.18 5.26
N GLU A 201 11.20 3.49 5.32
CA GLU A 201 10.00 4.07 5.90
C GLU A 201 8.77 3.76 5.03
N VAL A 202 7.71 3.25 5.66
CA VAL A 202 6.52 2.74 4.94
C VAL A 202 5.76 3.83 4.19
N SER A 203 5.60 5.02 4.76
CA SER A 203 4.90 6.13 4.09
C SER A 203 5.61 6.62 2.82
N VAL A 204 6.94 6.54 2.79
CA VAL A 204 7.75 6.88 1.60
C VAL A 204 7.75 5.74 0.60
N VAL A 205 8.23 4.56 1.01
CA VAL A 205 8.55 3.44 0.11
C VAL A 205 7.30 2.77 -0.44
N LYS A 206 6.15 2.88 0.23
CA LYS A 206 4.88 2.33 -0.26
C LYS A 206 4.47 2.93 -1.61
N SER A 207 4.84 4.19 -1.85
CA SER A 207 4.57 4.92 -3.10
C SER A 207 5.51 4.56 -4.26
N TRP A 208 6.59 3.82 -3.99
CA TRP A 208 7.57 3.46 -5.02
C TRP A 208 7.10 2.25 -5.83
N ALA A 209 7.13 2.39 -7.15
CA ALA A 209 7.11 1.24 -8.05
C ALA A 209 8.47 0.53 -7.95
N LEU A 210 8.46 -0.68 -7.40
CA LEU A 210 9.69 -1.46 -7.20
C LEU A 210 10.11 -2.16 -8.50
N PRO A 211 11.43 -2.31 -8.75
CA PRO A 211 11.91 -3.11 -9.87
C PRO A 211 11.37 -4.55 -9.83
N ALA A 212 11.00 -5.09 -11.00
CA ALA A 212 10.51 -6.46 -11.14
C ALA A 212 11.58 -7.46 -10.64
N GLY A 213 11.31 -8.11 -9.51
CA GLY A 213 12.23 -9.00 -8.82
C GLY A 213 12.28 -8.79 -7.31
N TYR A 214 11.95 -7.59 -6.84
CA TYR A 214 11.73 -7.37 -5.41
C TYR A 214 10.38 -7.89 -4.96
N VAL A 215 10.35 -8.45 -3.75
CA VAL A 215 9.13 -8.64 -2.97
C VAL A 215 9.11 -7.62 -1.84
N ARG A 216 7.94 -7.07 -1.49
CA ARG A 216 7.77 -6.11 -0.40
C ARG A 216 6.86 -6.68 0.68
N TYR A 217 7.27 -6.55 1.94
CA TYR A 217 6.41 -6.77 3.09
C TYR A 217 6.55 -5.62 4.09
N ASP A 218 5.50 -5.42 4.89
CA ASP A 218 5.47 -4.40 5.93
C ASP A 218 5.62 -5.09 7.30
N LEU A 219 6.45 -4.52 8.16
CA LEU A 219 6.65 -4.98 9.53
C LEU A 219 5.39 -4.72 10.36
N LEU A 220 4.98 -5.73 11.12
CA LEU A 220 3.85 -5.62 12.04
C LEU A 220 4.28 -5.03 13.39
N PRO A 221 3.36 -4.36 14.10
CA PRO A 221 3.55 -4.02 15.51
C PRO A 221 3.81 -5.26 16.36
N LEU A 222 4.48 -5.08 17.51
CA LEU A 222 4.75 -6.15 18.45
C LEU A 222 3.46 -6.72 19.04
N LEU A 223 3.38 -8.05 19.06
CA LEU A 223 2.31 -8.78 19.74
C LEU A 223 2.34 -8.50 21.25
N LYS A 224 1.17 -8.58 21.92
CA LYS A 224 1.12 -8.51 23.38
C LYS A 224 1.94 -9.63 24.03
N SER A 225 1.90 -10.82 23.44
CA SER A 225 2.71 -11.97 23.85
C SER A 225 4.21 -11.69 23.79
N GLN A 226 4.72 -11.12 22.69
CA GLN A 226 6.13 -10.74 22.54
C GLN A 226 6.57 -9.71 23.58
N ARG A 227 5.72 -8.71 23.85
CA ARG A 227 5.97 -7.68 24.86
C ARG A 227 6.03 -8.26 26.28
N ARG A 228 5.08 -9.12 26.64
CA ARG A 228 5.06 -9.82 27.94
C ARG A 228 6.30 -10.67 28.16
N ASP A 229 6.65 -11.50 27.18
CA ASP A 229 7.83 -12.35 27.24
C ASP A 229 9.11 -11.51 27.40
N THR A 230 9.26 -10.47 26.59
CA THR A 230 10.43 -9.59 26.64
C THR A 230 10.57 -8.88 27.99
N ALA A 231 9.49 -8.30 28.52
CA ALA A 231 9.51 -7.61 29.80
C ALA A 231 9.81 -8.55 30.97
N LEU A 232 9.25 -9.76 30.94
CA LEU A 232 9.54 -10.77 31.95
C LEU A 232 10.99 -11.24 31.87
N ARG A 233 11.48 -11.54 30.66
CA ARG A 233 12.82 -12.05 30.39
C ARG A 233 13.92 -11.04 30.73
N LEU A 234 13.73 -9.78 30.38
CA LEU A 234 14.77 -8.75 30.52
C LEU A 234 14.66 -7.99 31.84
N ALA A 235 13.43 -7.66 32.28
CA ALA A 235 13.20 -6.79 33.44
C ALA A 235 12.55 -7.49 34.64
N GLY A 236 12.23 -8.79 34.53
CA GLY A 236 11.47 -9.49 35.57
C GLY A 236 10.06 -8.92 35.77
N LEU A 237 9.53 -8.19 34.79
CA LEU A 237 8.30 -7.41 34.93
C LEU A 237 7.11 -8.18 34.34
N ASP A 238 6.13 -8.51 35.19
CA ASP A 238 4.85 -9.08 34.75
C ASP A 238 3.92 -7.96 34.24
N LEU A 239 3.89 -7.76 32.92
CA LEU A 239 3.00 -6.78 32.30
C LEU A 239 1.52 -7.14 32.48
N GLY A 240 1.18 -8.42 32.62
CA GLY A 240 -0.21 -8.85 32.84
C GLY A 240 -0.72 -8.42 34.21
N ALA A 241 0.14 -8.47 35.23
CA ALA A 241 -0.19 -8.00 36.58
C ALA A 241 -0.14 -6.47 36.71
N THR A 242 0.79 -5.81 36.02
CA THR A 242 1.02 -4.36 36.16
C THR A 242 0.19 -3.51 35.20
N GLY A 243 -0.23 -4.06 34.06
CA GLY A 243 -0.92 -3.33 32.99
C GLY A 243 -0.02 -2.41 32.17
N ILE A 244 1.29 -2.39 32.43
CA ILE A 244 2.27 -1.51 31.77
C ILE A 244 2.56 -2.00 30.34
N ALA A 245 2.72 -1.07 29.41
CA ALA A 245 3.16 -1.29 28.04
C ALA A 245 2.36 -2.36 27.26
N LEU A 246 1.07 -2.53 27.57
CA LEU A 246 0.14 -3.46 26.90
C LEU A 246 -0.85 -2.77 25.95
N GLY A 247 -0.97 -1.44 26.03
CA GLY A 247 -1.81 -0.64 25.15
C GLY A 247 -1.34 -0.67 23.69
N THR A 248 -2.13 -0.06 22.80
CA THR A 248 -1.94 -0.13 21.35
C THR A 248 -0.70 0.63 20.87
N ALA A 249 -0.44 1.83 21.38
CA ALA A 249 0.74 2.63 21.01
C ALA A 249 2.04 1.94 21.43
N ALA A 250 2.06 1.26 22.58
CA ALA A 250 3.21 0.47 23.02
C ALA A 250 3.49 -0.77 22.15
N ALA A 251 2.73 -1.04 21.08
CA ALA A 251 3.08 -2.08 20.12
C ALA A 251 4.22 -1.64 19.16
N ASN A 252 4.48 -0.33 19.02
CA ASN A 252 5.69 0.15 18.34
C ASN A 252 6.92 -0.11 19.24
N PRO A 253 7.98 -0.80 18.78
CA PRO A 253 9.14 -1.15 19.61
C PRO A 253 9.79 0.01 20.38
N ALA A 254 9.96 1.18 19.76
CA ALA A 254 10.51 2.34 20.48
C ALA A 254 9.59 2.80 21.61
N GLN A 255 8.28 2.85 21.34
CA GLN A 255 7.28 3.25 22.33
C GLN A 255 7.05 2.18 23.41
N PHE A 256 7.22 0.89 23.09
CA PHE A 256 7.21 -0.20 24.05
C PHE A 256 8.26 0.01 25.15
N VAL A 257 9.49 0.30 24.74
CA VAL A 257 10.61 0.56 25.64
C VAL A 257 10.35 1.82 26.48
N MET A 258 9.88 2.91 25.84
CA MET A 258 9.51 4.13 26.56
C MET A 258 8.41 3.87 27.60
N ALA A 259 7.39 3.08 27.25
CA ALA A 259 6.27 2.74 28.14
C ALA A 259 6.72 1.88 29.31
N MET A 260 7.55 0.86 29.08
CA MET A 260 8.14 0.05 30.16
C MET A 260 8.97 0.92 31.11
N HIS A 261 9.84 1.76 30.56
CA HIS A 261 10.70 2.62 31.35
C HIS A 261 9.86 3.64 32.13
N GLY A 262 8.91 4.33 31.49
CA GLY A 262 8.03 5.34 32.10
C GLY A 262 6.96 4.76 33.04
N GLY A 263 6.67 3.46 32.97
CA GLY A 263 5.60 2.83 33.75
C GLY A 263 4.19 3.14 33.23
N ASP A 264 4.05 3.40 31.93
CA ASP A 264 2.79 3.78 31.29
C ASP A 264 2.05 2.56 30.72
N ALA A 265 0.71 2.59 30.71
CA ALA A 265 -0.10 1.51 30.14
C ALA A 265 0.11 1.33 28.63
N GLY A 266 0.43 2.41 27.92
CA GLY A 266 0.80 2.39 26.52
C GLY A 266 -0.35 2.60 25.54
N GLU A 267 -1.43 3.25 25.96
CA GLU A 267 -2.64 3.47 25.14
C GLU A 267 -2.45 4.54 24.05
N SER A 268 -1.68 5.60 24.33
CA SER A 268 -1.33 6.64 23.36
C SER A 268 0.17 6.95 23.37
N ALA A 269 0.67 7.45 22.24
CA ALA A 269 2.07 7.86 22.10
C ALA A 269 2.43 9.02 23.04
N GLU A 270 1.48 9.92 23.23
CA GLU A 270 1.59 11.14 24.02
C GLU A 270 1.71 10.80 25.51
N ALA A 271 0.84 9.93 26.03
CA ALA A 271 0.89 9.50 27.44
C ALA A 271 2.22 8.76 27.75
N ILE A 272 2.63 7.85 26.86
CA ILE A 272 3.94 7.17 26.97
C ILE A 272 5.07 8.20 27.06
N THR A 273 5.05 9.20 26.17
CA THR A 273 6.11 10.21 26.09
C THR A 273 6.14 11.08 27.33
N ASP A 274 4.99 11.50 27.85
CA ASP A 274 4.91 12.38 29.02
C ASP A 274 5.38 11.63 30.28
N SER A 275 4.90 10.40 30.51
CA SER A 275 5.33 9.54 31.62
C SER A 275 6.83 9.23 31.56
N TRP A 276 7.34 8.92 30.36
CA TRP A 276 8.76 8.64 30.15
C TRP A 276 9.63 9.88 30.38
N LEU A 277 9.25 11.02 29.82
CA LEU A 277 9.99 12.28 29.89
C LEU A 277 10.16 12.76 31.34
N VAL A 278 9.10 12.70 32.15
CA VAL A 278 9.17 13.04 33.58
C VAL A 278 10.18 12.15 34.29
N LYS A 279 10.21 10.85 33.98
CA LYS A 279 11.12 9.90 34.63
C LYS A 279 12.58 10.12 34.26
N ILE A 280 12.88 10.44 33.00
CA ILE A 280 14.28 10.63 32.54
C ILE A 280 14.84 12.02 32.84
N SER A 281 13.99 13.04 32.96
CA SER A 281 14.43 14.42 33.17
C SER A 281 14.51 14.79 34.65
N GLY A 282 13.63 14.24 35.50
CA GLY A 282 13.53 14.57 36.92
C GLY A 282 12.92 15.94 37.23
N ASP A 283 12.93 16.89 36.28
CA ASP A 283 12.37 18.22 36.43
C ASP A 283 11.91 18.84 35.08
N ALA A 284 11.13 19.92 35.16
CA ALA A 284 10.54 20.58 33.99
C ALA A 284 11.57 21.31 33.11
N GLN A 285 12.60 21.91 33.71
CA GLN A 285 13.64 22.63 32.96
C GLN A 285 14.46 21.65 32.09
N THR A 286 14.79 20.50 32.66
CA THR A 286 15.47 19.42 31.93
C THR A 286 14.56 18.80 30.86
N SER A 287 13.26 18.66 31.15
CA SER A 287 12.27 18.22 30.15
C SER A 287 12.23 19.15 28.93
N ASP A 288 12.14 20.46 29.17
CA ASP A 288 12.11 21.48 28.12
C ASP A 288 13.38 21.46 27.28
N LEU A 289 14.54 21.28 27.92
CA LEU A 289 15.83 21.16 27.24
C LEU A 289 15.86 19.93 26.32
N PHE A 290 15.41 18.75 26.78
CA PHE A 290 15.37 17.54 25.96
C PHE A 290 14.43 17.70 24.75
N CYS A 291 13.28 18.36 24.94
CA CYS A 291 12.34 18.61 23.85
C CYS A 291 12.90 19.60 22.82
N GLY A 292 13.60 20.65 23.28
CA GLY A 292 14.30 21.59 22.40
C GLY A 292 15.41 20.92 21.59
N LEU A 293 16.28 20.13 22.25
CA LEU A 293 17.34 19.38 21.57
C LEU A 293 16.78 18.37 20.54
N ALA A 294 15.64 17.75 20.83
CA ALA A 294 14.97 16.87 19.87
C ALA A 294 14.46 17.62 18.64
N PHE A 295 13.91 18.83 18.83
CA PHE A 295 13.52 19.72 17.73
C PHE A 295 14.75 20.09 16.89
N ASP A 296 15.82 20.59 17.51
CA ASP A 296 17.05 21.01 16.81
C ASP A 296 17.72 19.85 16.04
N ALA A 297 17.72 18.64 16.62
CA ALA A 297 18.25 17.44 15.96
C ALA A 297 17.36 16.97 14.80
N LEU A 298 16.04 17.18 14.86
CA LEU A 298 15.11 16.82 13.79
C LEU A 298 15.12 17.84 12.64
N THR A 299 15.36 19.12 12.94
CA THR A 299 15.54 20.18 11.96
C THR A 299 16.94 20.20 11.35
N ALA A 300 17.89 19.44 11.92
CA ALA A 300 19.30 19.39 11.58
C ALA A 300 20.06 20.70 11.88
N GLU A 301 19.62 21.44 12.90
CA GLU A 301 20.36 22.59 13.45
C GLU A 301 21.53 22.15 14.36
N VAL A 302 21.43 20.95 14.95
CA VAL A 302 22.51 20.30 15.70
C VAL A 302 22.92 19.02 14.98
N ASP A 303 24.17 18.97 14.49
CA ASP A 303 24.74 17.82 13.79
C ASP A 303 25.43 16.86 14.77
N ASP A 304 24.63 16.21 15.62
CA ASP A 304 25.10 15.11 16.48
C ASP A 304 24.13 13.91 16.40
N PRO A 305 24.52 12.82 15.70
CA PRO A 305 23.68 11.65 15.53
C PRO A 305 23.48 10.86 16.85
N SER A 306 24.29 11.11 17.88
CA SER A 306 24.16 10.46 19.19
C SER A 306 23.05 11.06 20.06
N ILE A 307 22.62 12.30 19.77
CA ILE A 307 21.54 12.95 20.51
C ILE A 307 20.20 12.32 20.10
N MET A 308 19.57 11.60 21.03
CA MET A 308 18.27 10.93 20.82
C MET A 308 18.24 10.12 19.51
N PRO A 309 19.03 9.04 19.36
CA PRO A 309 19.33 8.41 18.07
C PRO A 309 18.10 7.78 17.39
N ILE A 310 16.98 7.63 18.11
CA ILE A 310 15.75 7.06 17.60
C ILE A 310 14.86 8.18 17.05
N THR A 311 14.67 8.21 15.72
CA THR A 311 13.83 9.21 15.03
C THR A 311 12.43 9.34 15.63
N ARG A 312 11.80 8.22 16.02
CA ARG A 312 10.47 8.25 16.66
C ARG A 312 10.48 9.01 17.99
N VAL A 313 11.52 8.86 18.79
CA VAL A 313 11.68 9.60 20.06
C VAL A 313 11.85 11.09 19.78
N ARG A 314 12.71 11.45 18.80
CA ARG A 314 12.85 12.85 18.36
C ARG A 314 11.50 13.43 17.95
N GLN A 315 10.75 12.74 17.09
CA GLN A 315 9.45 13.20 16.60
C GLN A 315 8.45 13.47 17.73
N LEU A 316 8.35 12.58 18.73
CA LEU A 316 7.43 12.72 19.86
C LEU A 316 7.83 13.87 20.80
N LEU A 317 9.12 14.00 21.12
CA LEU A 317 9.63 15.11 21.94
C LEU A 317 9.52 16.46 21.21
N THR A 318 9.74 16.47 19.90
CA THR A 318 9.50 17.65 19.06
C THR A 318 8.04 18.09 19.11
N ALA A 319 7.09 17.15 19.09
CA ALA A 319 5.68 17.48 19.25
C ALA A 319 5.37 18.08 20.64
N VAL A 320 6.03 17.62 21.71
CA VAL A 320 5.95 18.25 23.04
C VAL A 320 6.46 19.70 22.98
N HIS A 321 7.63 19.92 22.36
CA HIS A 321 8.22 21.25 22.22
C HIS A 321 7.30 22.23 21.48
N LEU A 322 6.67 21.75 20.40
CA LEU A 322 5.83 22.56 19.52
C LEU A 322 4.43 22.84 20.09
N ALA A 323 3.96 22.07 21.08
CA ALA A 323 2.63 22.25 21.68
C ALA A 323 2.40 23.64 22.27
N SER A 324 3.48 24.35 22.67
CA SER A 324 3.41 25.72 23.18
C SER A 324 3.87 26.77 22.17
N LYS A 325 4.01 26.43 20.89
CA LYS A 325 4.53 27.31 19.83
C LYS A 325 3.43 27.64 18.81
N PRO A 326 3.59 28.70 18.01
CA PRO A 326 2.69 28.97 16.89
C PRO A 326 2.66 27.80 15.89
N ALA A 327 1.47 27.46 15.39
CA ALA A 327 1.28 26.36 14.44
C ALA A 327 2.14 26.50 13.17
N ASP A 328 2.35 27.74 12.70
CA ASP A 328 3.13 28.03 11.50
C ASP A 328 4.55 27.49 11.55
N LEU A 329 5.17 27.45 12.74
CA LEU A 329 6.52 26.88 12.90
C LEU A 329 6.53 25.40 12.56
N ALA A 330 5.57 24.63 13.08
CA ALA A 330 5.46 23.20 12.80
C ALA A 330 5.13 22.95 11.32
N VAL A 331 4.21 23.75 10.76
CA VAL A 331 3.78 23.64 9.36
C VAL A 331 4.91 23.98 8.38
N GLU A 332 5.76 24.96 8.69
CA GLU A 332 6.91 25.31 7.84
C GLU A 332 7.85 24.12 7.64
N HIS A 333 8.20 23.42 8.72
CA HIS A 333 9.07 22.25 8.63
C HIS A 333 8.37 21.05 8.00
N PHE A 334 7.08 20.84 8.28
CA PHE A 334 6.27 19.84 7.59
C PHE A 334 6.27 20.05 6.08
N ARG A 335 6.11 21.28 5.60
CA ARG A 335 6.12 21.58 4.17
C ARG A 335 7.47 21.28 3.50
N LYS A 336 8.58 21.39 4.23
CA LYS A 336 9.94 21.08 3.74
C LYS A 336 10.21 19.57 3.69
N LYS A 337 9.75 18.80 4.68
CA LYS A 337 10.01 17.36 4.83
C LYS A 337 8.76 16.63 5.33
N PRO A 338 7.71 16.48 4.51
CA PRO A 338 6.42 15.96 4.95
C PRO A 338 6.54 14.57 5.57
N ASP A 339 7.26 13.65 4.94
CA ASP A 339 7.37 12.26 5.40
C ASP A 339 8.02 12.14 6.79
N LEU A 340 9.02 12.97 7.08
CA LEU A 340 9.68 13.03 8.39
C LEU A 340 8.77 13.69 9.45
N TRP A 341 7.90 14.61 9.03
CA TRP A 341 7.11 15.45 9.94
C TRP A 341 5.68 14.99 10.14
N VAL A 342 5.12 14.11 9.30
CA VAL A 342 3.79 13.52 9.52
C VAL A 342 3.65 13.00 10.96
N PRO A 343 4.59 12.18 11.50
CA PRO A 343 4.50 11.73 12.89
C PRO A 343 4.51 12.85 13.94
N VAL A 344 5.27 13.93 13.70
CA VAL A 344 5.31 15.11 14.58
C VAL A 344 3.94 15.78 14.59
N MET A 345 3.38 16.02 13.41
CA MET A 345 2.13 16.72 13.22
C MET A 345 0.94 15.92 13.77
N THR A 346 0.94 14.59 13.61
CA THR A 346 -0.06 13.70 14.23
C THR A 346 0.00 13.78 15.75
N SER A 347 1.19 13.71 16.35
CA SER A 347 1.34 13.81 17.81
C SER A 347 0.99 15.21 18.33
N LEU A 348 1.38 16.26 17.60
CA LEU A 348 1.03 17.64 17.95
C LEU A 348 -0.49 17.84 17.94
N ALA A 349 -1.19 17.35 16.92
CA ALA A 349 -2.65 17.45 16.87
C ALA A 349 -3.35 16.65 17.98
N ALA A 350 -2.83 15.48 18.33
CA ALA A 350 -3.34 14.72 19.47
C ALA A 350 -3.20 15.51 20.78
N ARG A 351 -2.07 16.21 20.97
CA ARG A 351 -1.79 17.06 22.15
C ARG A 351 -2.65 18.32 22.22
N LEU A 352 -2.94 18.92 21.06
CA LEU A 352 -3.80 20.12 20.97
C LEU A 352 -5.29 19.79 20.92
N SER A 353 -5.66 18.51 20.90
CA SER A 353 -7.06 18.09 20.75
C SER A 353 -7.95 18.73 21.82
N GLY A 354 -9.06 19.33 21.37
CA GLY A 354 -10.01 20.05 22.24
C GLY A 354 -9.63 21.48 22.59
N THR A 355 -8.53 22.03 22.03
CA THR A 355 -8.13 23.43 22.21
C THR A 355 -8.37 24.27 20.94
N ASN A 356 -8.27 25.60 21.05
CA ASN A 356 -8.39 26.49 19.89
C ASN A 356 -7.18 26.35 18.95
N GLU A 357 -6.02 25.99 19.49
CA GLU A 357 -4.77 25.79 18.76
C GLU A 357 -4.86 24.60 17.79
N ALA A 358 -5.68 23.58 18.06
CA ALA A 358 -5.92 22.50 17.10
C ALA A 358 -6.59 23.02 15.82
N SER A 359 -7.54 23.96 15.94
CA SER A 359 -8.17 24.57 14.76
C SER A 359 -7.17 25.42 13.98
N ALA A 360 -6.32 26.19 14.68
CA ALA A 360 -5.25 26.96 14.05
C ALA A 360 -4.23 26.08 13.31
N LEU A 361 -3.88 24.91 13.88
CA LEU A 361 -3.01 23.94 13.23
C LEU A 361 -3.61 23.41 11.93
N VAL A 362 -4.88 23.02 11.95
CA VAL A 362 -5.59 22.55 10.76
C VAL A 362 -5.69 23.64 9.70
N GLU A 363 -6.01 24.88 10.08
CA GLU A 363 -6.08 26.01 9.16
C GLU A 363 -4.73 26.28 8.49
N ALA A 364 -3.64 26.30 9.26
CA ALA A 364 -2.29 26.51 8.75
C ALA A 364 -1.83 25.36 7.81
N LEU A 365 -2.22 24.11 8.09
CA LEU A 365 -1.93 22.95 7.24
C LEU A 365 -2.53 23.06 5.83
N ILE A 366 -3.73 23.64 5.72
CA ILE A 366 -4.47 23.73 4.46
C ILE A 366 -4.39 25.13 3.80
N GLU A 367 -3.62 26.05 4.37
CA GLU A 367 -3.45 27.39 3.80
C GLU A 367 -2.45 27.40 2.63
N GLY A 368 -2.90 27.87 1.47
CA GLY A 368 -2.07 28.04 0.27
C GLY A 368 -2.37 27.00 -0.81
N GLU A 369 -1.36 26.71 -1.64
CA GLU A 369 -1.47 25.80 -2.79
C GLU A 369 -0.22 24.89 -2.88
N GLY A 370 -0.30 23.85 -3.73
CA GLY A 370 0.80 22.93 -4.02
C GLY A 370 0.78 21.65 -3.17
N ASP A 371 1.69 20.71 -3.51
CA ASP A 371 1.70 19.35 -2.97
C ASP A 371 1.83 19.30 -1.44
N ALA A 372 2.58 20.21 -0.84
CA ALA A 372 2.74 20.27 0.61
C ALA A 372 1.41 20.61 1.32
N VAL A 373 0.59 21.50 0.73
CA VAL A 373 -0.75 21.84 1.25
C VAL A 373 -1.71 20.67 1.05
N LEU A 374 -1.63 19.97 -0.08
CA LEU A 374 -2.44 18.77 -0.31
C LEU A 374 -2.12 17.65 0.69
N ARG A 375 -0.84 17.42 1.01
CA ARG A 375 -0.44 16.51 2.09
C ARG A 375 -0.90 17.00 3.46
N GLY A 376 -0.87 18.31 3.69
CA GLY A 376 -1.45 18.93 4.87
C GLY A 376 -2.95 18.65 5.00
N ALA A 377 -3.69 18.70 3.90
CA ALA A 377 -5.12 18.37 3.87
C ALA A 377 -5.40 16.88 4.14
N LEU A 378 -4.57 15.96 3.63
CA LEU A 378 -4.66 14.54 3.96
C LEU A 378 -4.53 14.32 5.48
N LEU A 379 -3.54 14.96 6.09
CA LEU A 379 -3.30 14.86 7.51
C LEU A 379 -4.42 15.53 8.33
N ALA A 380 -4.85 16.72 7.92
CA ALA A 380 -5.95 17.45 8.56
C ALA A 380 -7.27 16.68 8.52
N ALA A 381 -7.50 15.84 7.51
CA ALA A 381 -8.70 15.01 7.42
C ALA A 381 -8.84 14.00 8.55
N ASP A 382 -7.73 13.60 9.19
CA ASP A 382 -7.74 12.73 10.37
C ASP A 382 -8.03 13.50 11.67
N MET A 383 -7.85 14.83 11.65
CA MET A 383 -8.03 15.72 12.80
C MET A 383 -9.46 16.29 12.89
N VAL A 384 -10.22 16.28 11.79
CA VAL A 384 -11.56 16.88 11.71
C VAL A 384 -12.61 15.81 11.45
N THR A 385 -13.49 15.59 12.42
CA THR A 385 -14.58 14.60 12.32
C THR A 385 -15.93 15.27 12.01
N GLU A 386 -16.18 16.45 12.58
CA GLU A 386 -17.45 17.15 12.45
C GLU A 386 -17.63 17.80 11.07
N ALA A 387 -18.88 17.85 10.61
CA ALA A 387 -19.24 18.58 9.40
C ALA A 387 -19.20 20.09 9.65
N GLY A 388 -18.65 20.85 8.71
CA GLY A 388 -18.58 22.31 8.81
C GLY A 388 -17.62 22.91 7.78
N PRO A 389 -17.48 24.25 7.77
CA PRO A 389 -16.70 24.96 6.74
C PRO A 389 -15.25 24.50 6.61
N LEU A 390 -14.63 24.11 7.73
CA LEU A 390 -13.25 23.62 7.73
C LEU A 390 -13.14 22.26 7.02
N ARG A 391 -14.06 21.34 7.30
CA ARG A 391 -14.14 20.04 6.62
C ARG A 391 -14.44 20.20 5.14
N ASP A 392 -15.28 21.16 4.75
CA ASP A 392 -15.59 21.44 3.34
C ASP A 392 -14.35 21.92 2.58
N ARG A 393 -13.53 22.78 3.20
CA ARG A 393 -12.24 23.21 2.64
C ARG A 393 -11.27 22.03 2.48
N ILE A 394 -11.15 21.17 3.50
CA ILE A 394 -10.32 19.97 3.41
C ILE A 394 -10.82 19.07 2.27
N ALA A 395 -12.14 18.82 2.20
CA ALA A 395 -12.74 18.01 1.15
C ALA A 395 -12.46 18.56 -0.26
N ALA A 396 -12.41 19.88 -0.45
CA ALA A 396 -12.01 20.48 -1.73
C ALA A 396 -10.55 20.16 -2.12
N HIS A 397 -9.62 20.17 -1.16
CA HIS A 397 -8.25 19.73 -1.40
C HIS A 397 -8.18 18.21 -1.68
N LEU A 398 -8.90 17.38 -0.93
CA LEU A 398 -8.97 15.94 -1.19
C LEU A 398 -9.55 15.63 -2.58
N LEU A 399 -10.55 16.40 -3.01
CA LEU A 399 -11.11 16.30 -4.34
C LEU A 399 -10.10 16.69 -5.42
N THR A 400 -9.26 17.69 -5.16
CA THR A 400 -8.17 18.09 -6.04
C THR A 400 -7.14 16.97 -6.19
N ILE A 401 -6.75 16.34 -5.07
CA ILE A 401 -5.85 15.18 -5.05
C ILE A 401 -6.36 14.08 -5.99
N VAL A 402 -7.63 13.68 -5.84
CA VAL A 402 -8.22 12.61 -6.65
C VAL A 402 -8.43 13.05 -8.11
N SER A 403 -9.08 14.19 -8.35
CA SER A 403 -9.57 14.56 -9.68
C SER A 403 -8.47 15.03 -10.63
N HIS A 404 -7.42 15.66 -10.10
CA HIS A 404 -6.28 16.13 -10.90
C HIS A 404 -5.12 15.13 -10.91
N GLY A 405 -5.23 14.03 -10.13
CA GLY A 405 -4.14 13.06 -10.05
C GLY A 405 -2.92 13.62 -9.35
N ALA A 406 -3.12 14.56 -8.41
CA ALA A 406 -2.03 15.14 -7.64
C ALA A 406 -1.56 14.15 -6.56
N LEU A 407 -0.29 14.23 -6.16
CA LEU A 407 0.35 13.29 -5.24
C LEU A 407 0.41 11.84 -5.78
N SER A 408 1.00 10.93 -5.01
CA SER A 408 1.14 9.52 -5.39
C SER A 408 -0.19 8.76 -5.34
N ALA A 409 -0.32 7.66 -6.09
CA ALA A 409 -1.55 6.86 -6.09
C ALA A 409 -2.01 6.41 -4.67
N PRO A 410 -1.13 5.97 -3.76
CA PRO A 410 -1.54 5.65 -2.38
C PRO A 410 -2.10 6.86 -1.62
N GLU A 411 -1.50 8.04 -1.75
CA GLU A 411 -2.01 9.28 -1.17
C GLU A 411 -3.38 9.66 -1.76
N ARG A 412 -3.57 9.45 -3.07
CA ARG A 412 -4.87 9.65 -3.71
C ARG A 412 -5.92 8.68 -3.17
N GLU A 413 -5.58 7.42 -2.95
CA GLU A 413 -6.52 6.45 -2.38
C GLU A 413 -6.92 6.83 -0.96
N THR A 414 -5.99 7.34 -0.14
CA THR A 414 -6.32 7.90 1.18
C THR A 414 -7.32 9.06 1.06
N ALA A 415 -7.10 10.00 0.13
CA ALA A 415 -8.06 11.07 -0.15
C ALA A 415 -9.42 10.52 -0.61
N GLY A 416 -9.43 9.55 -1.52
CA GLY A 416 -10.62 8.90 -2.04
C GLY A 416 -11.45 8.22 -0.96
N ARG A 417 -10.81 7.51 -0.03
CA ARG A 417 -11.47 6.90 1.14
C ARG A 417 -12.06 7.92 2.09
N ARG A 418 -11.36 9.03 2.32
CA ARG A 418 -11.87 10.13 3.16
C ARG A 418 -13.08 10.80 2.52
N LEU A 419 -13.04 11.08 1.22
CA LEU A 419 -14.20 11.58 0.47
C LEU A 419 -15.37 10.60 0.51
N SER A 420 -15.11 9.32 0.28
CA SER A 420 -16.10 8.23 0.36
C SER A 420 -16.79 8.19 1.73
N LEU A 421 -16.03 8.31 2.82
CA LEU A 421 -16.55 8.41 4.19
C LEU A 421 -17.36 9.70 4.43
N TRP A 422 -16.95 10.80 3.82
CA TRP A 422 -17.55 12.11 4.02
C TRP A 422 -18.75 12.42 3.11
N GLY A 423 -18.95 11.61 2.06
CA GLY A 423 -19.85 11.91 0.96
C GLY A 423 -19.04 12.44 -0.21
N ASP A 424 -18.73 11.57 -1.16
CA ASP A 424 -17.96 11.93 -2.35
C ASP A 424 -18.75 12.95 -3.19
N PRO A 425 -18.22 14.17 -3.42
CA PRO A 425 -18.95 15.22 -4.10
C PRO A 425 -19.02 15.02 -5.62
N ARG A 426 -18.33 14.02 -6.18
CA ARG A 426 -18.31 13.72 -7.61
C ARG A 426 -19.61 13.02 -8.04
N GLU A 427 -20.02 13.26 -9.28
CA GLU A 427 -21.12 12.51 -9.90
C GLU A 427 -20.64 11.12 -10.37
N LEU A 428 -20.57 10.16 -9.45
CA LEU A 428 -20.02 8.83 -9.71
C LEU A 428 -20.87 7.95 -10.64
N ASP A 429 -22.08 8.39 -10.99
CA ASP A 429 -22.98 7.72 -11.95
C ASP A 429 -23.15 8.50 -13.27
N ALA A 430 -22.26 9.48 -13.51
CA ALA A 430 -22.23 10.24 -14.75
C ALA A 430 -21.91 9.34 -15.96
N LEU A 431 -22.32 9.78 -17.16
CA LEU A 431 -22.14 9.06 -18.41
C LEU A 431 -21.24 9.84 -19.38
N ALA A 432 -20.47 9.11 -20.20
CA ALA A 432 -19.75 9.62 -21.35
C ALA A 432 -20.53 9.32 -22.64
N ASP A 433 -20.63 10.31 -23.54
CA ASP A 433 -21.18 10.13 -24.89
C ASP A 433 -20.15 9.48 -25.82
N VAL A 434 -20.48 8.30 -26.34
CA VAL A 434 -19.67 7.58 -27.30
C VAL A 434 -20.30 7.72 -28.68
N LYS A 435 -19.54 8.32 -29.61
CA LYS A 435 -19.98 8.47 -30.99
C LYS A 435 -20.04 7.10 -31.67
N GLY A 436 -21.19 6.81 -32.27
CA GLY A 436 -21.34 5.67 -33.17
C GLY A 436 -20.50 5.82 -34.44
N GLY A 437 -20.37 4.72 -35.16
CA GLY A 437 -19.57 4.63 -36.38
C GLY A 437 -18.75 3.34 -36.44
N GLU A 438 -18.05 3.19 -37.56
CA GLU A 438 -17.12 2.09 -37.78
C GLU A 438 -15.78 2.37 -37.09
N PHE A 439 -15.20 1.34 -36.47
CA PHE A 439 -13.86 1.38 -35.90
C PHE A 439 -13.17 0.01 -36.01
N THR A 440 -11.84 -0.01 -35.85
CA THR A 440 -11.08 -1.26 -35.81
C THR A 440 -11.19 -1.90 -34.43
N SER A 441 -11.89 -3.04 -34.36
CA SER A 441 -11.97 -3.89 -33.17
C SER A 441 -10.97 -5.04 -33.25
N GLY A 442 -10.43 -5.44 -32.09
CA GLY A 442 -9.43 -6.48 -31.97
C GLY A 442 -8.00 -5.99 -32.23
N SER A 443 -7.06 -6.93 -32.15
CA SER A 443 -5.64 -6.67 -32.30
C SER A 443 -4.87 -7.93 -32.67
N HIS A 444 -3.68 -7.75 -33.23
CA HIS A 444 -2.75 -8.87 -33.46
C HIS A 444 -2.01 -9.33 -32.20
N SER A 445 -2.12 -8.60 -31.08
CA SER A 445 -1.36 -8.85 -29.85
C SER A 445 -1.77 -10.09 -29.06
N HIS A 446 -2.99 -10.62 -29.28
CA HIS A 446 -3.50 -11.77 -28.55
C HIS A 446 -4.31 -12.70 -29.47
N PRO A 447 -4.13 -14.03 -29.37
CA PRO A 447 -4.82 -14.98 -30.27
C PRO A 447 -6.34 -14.88 -30.25
N ASN A 448 -6.94 -14.64 -29.08
CA ASN A 448 -8.40 -14.53 -28.93
C ASN A 448 -8.97 -13.19 -29.40
N SER A 449 -8.12 -12.19 -29.64
CA SER A 449 -8.47 -10.83 -30.05
C SER A 449 -8.11 -10.56 -31.52
N ALA A 450 -7.62 -11.57 -32.23
CA ALA A 450 -7.22 -11.50 -33.63
C ALA A 450 -8.27 -12.17 -34.56
N PRO A 451 -8.39 -11.75 -35.82
CA PRO A 451 -7.71 -10.59 -36.42
C PRO A 451 -8.40 -9.26 -36.06
N PRO A 452 -7.67 -8.12 -36.11
CA PRO A 452 -8.30 -6.81 -36.11
C PRO A 452 -9.21 -6.67 -37.34
N HIS A 453 -10.39 -6.09 -37.17
CA HIS A 453 -11.42 -6.01 -38.22
C HIS A 453 -12.35 -4.81 -37.96
N PRO A 454 -13.00 -4.27 -39.01
CA PRO A 454 -13.97 -3.19 -38.84
C PRO A 454 -15.24 -3.69 -38.15
N VAL A 455 -15.74 -2.91 -37.18
CA VAL A 455 -17.03 -3.10 -36.52
C VAL A 455 -17.74 -1.77 -36.44
N THR A 456 -19.04 -1.75 -36.75
CA THR A 456 -19.89 -0.57 -36.56
C THR A 456 -20.69 -0.71 -35.27
N VAL A 457 -20.66 0.32 -34.44
CA VAL A 457 -21.54 0.46 -33.26
C VAL A 457 -22.39 1.71 -33.40
N ASP A 458 -23.61 1.68 -32.88
CA ASP A 458 -24.46 2.87 -32.80
C ASP A 458 -23.90 3.87 -31.77
N ALA A 459 -24.47 5.08 -31.72
CA ALA A 459 -24.15 6.01 -30.64
C ALA A 459 -24.80 5.55 -29.34
N PHE A 460 -24.04 5.60 -28.24
CA PHE A 460 -24.52 5.20 -26.91
C PHE A 460 -23.85 6.06 -25.85
N ARG A 461 -24.39 5.99 -24.63
CA ARG A 461 -23.76 6.57 -23.43
C ARG A 461 -23.24 5.44 -22.55
N ILE A 462 -22.08 5.61 -21.93
CA ILE A 462 -21.48 4.61 -21.04
C ILE A 462 -21.07 5.25 -19.71
N GLY A 463 -21.16 4.52 -18.60
CA GLY A 463 -20.73 5.02 -17.30
C GLY A 463 -19.30 5.56 -17.35
N LEU A 464 -19.06 6.74 -16.77
CA LEU A 464 -17.72 7.31 -16.61
C LEU A 464 -16.83 6.44 -15.71
N TYR A 465 -17.45 5.74 -14.75
CA TYR A 465 -16.82 4.82 -13.81
C TYR A 465 -17.51 3.45 -13.86
N PRO A 466 -16.86 2.38 -13.37
CA PRO A 466 -17.56 1.15 -12.99
C PRO A 466 -18.64 1.47 -11.94
N VAL A 467 -19.69 0.65 -11.87
CA VAL A 467 -20.74 0.83 -10.85
C VAL A 467 -20.11 0.73 -9.45
N THR A 468 -20.35 1.72 -8.60
CA THR A 468 -19.75 1.80 -7.26
C THR A 468 -20.53 1.00 -6.22
N ASN A 469 -19.85 0.70 -5.11
CA ASN A 469 -20.45 0.08 -3.92
C ASN A 469 -21.67 0.86 -3.40
N SER A 470 -21.61 2.19 -3.38
CA SER A 470 -22.75 3.02 -2.96
C SER A 470 -23.94 2.87 -3.90
N ALA A 471 -23.73 2.94 -5.22
CA ALA A 471 -24.79 2.81 -6.21
C ALA A 471 -25.42 1.40 -6.19
N TYR A 472 -24.60 0.36 -6.16
CA TYR A 472 -25.08 -1.02 -6.05
C TYR A 472 -25.74 -1.31 -4.71
N GLY A 473 -25.23 -0.72 -3.61
CA GLY A 473 -25.82 -0.84 -2.28
C GLY A 473 -27.24 -0.25 -2.18
N VAL A 474 -27.58 0.79 -2.97
CA VAL A 474 -28.96 1.28 -3.09
C VAL A 474 -29.85 0.21 -3.72
N PHE A 475 -29.41 -0.40 -4.82
CA PHE A 475 -30.16 -1.50 -5.46
C PHE A 475 -30.38 -2.68 -4.50
N VAL A 476 -29.35 -3.08 -3.75
CA VAL A 476 -29.46 -4.16 -2.77
C VAL A 476 -30.53 -3.85 -1.72
N ARG A 477 -30.53 -2.62 -1.17
CA ARG A 477 -31.54 -2.20 -0.19
C ARG A 477 -32.95 -2.14 -0.78
N ASP A 478 -33.10 -1.59 -1.98
CA ASP A 478 -34.40 -1.41 -2.64
C ASP A 478 -35.03 -2.75 -3.05
N THR A 479 -34.22 -3.77 -3.36
CA THR A 479 -34.68 -5.06 -3.90
C THR A 479 -34.52 -6.24 -2.96
N ASN A 480 -33.88 -6.05 -1.81
CA ASN A 480 -33.48 -7.10 -0.88
C ASN A 480 -32.66 -8.22 -1.54
N ARG A 481 -31.86 -7.88 -2.57
CA ARG A 481 -31.02 -8.83 -3.28
C ARG A 481 -29.81 -9.20 -2.42
N LEU A 482 -29.46 -10.48 -2.38
CA LEU A 482 -28.27 -10.92 -1.67
C LEU A 482 -27.00 -10.42 -2.37
N TRP A 483 -26.11 -9.78 -1.61
CA TRP A 483 -24.78 -9.38 -2.08
C TRP A 483 -23.73 -9.83 -1.06
N ARG A 484 -22.83 -10.70 -1.49
CA ARG A 484 -21.79 -11.31 -0.63
C ARG A 484 -20.42 -10.70 -0.91
N SER A 485 -20.32 -9.38 -0.78
CA SER A 485 -19.03 -8.68 -0.86
C SER A 485 -18.58 -8.26 0.54
N PRO A 486 -17.42 -8.72 1.05
CA PRO A 486 -16.94 -8.38 2.39
C PRO A 486 -16.81 -6.89 2.65
N GLU A 487 -16.45 -6.12 1.62
CA GLU A 487 -16.20 -4.68 1.71
C GLU A 487 -17.32 -3.83 1.06
N GLY A 488 -18.37 -4.45 0.52
CA GLY A 488 -19.40 -3.79 -0.30
C GLY A 488 -20.20 -2.70 0.43
N PHE A 489 -20.30 -2.79 1.76
CA PHE A 489 -20.98 -1.80 2.61
C PHE A 489 -20.02 -1.00 3.51
N SER A 490 -18.70 -1.10 3.29
CA SER A 490 -17.75 -0.30 4.07
C SER A 490 -17.91 1.19 3.74
N ASP A 491 -18.05 2.03 4.77
CA ASP A 491 -18.32 3.46 4.61
C ASP A 491 -17.20 4.22 3.91
N ASP A 492 -15.95 3.81 4.12
CA ASP A 492 -14.77 4.37 3.46
C ASP A 492 -14.58 3.81 2.04
N ARG A 493 -15.35 2.80 1.61
CA ARG A 493 -15.26 2.19 0.27
C ARG A 493 -16.52 2.32 -0.58
N ARG A 494 -17.43 3.23 -0.21
CA ARG A 494 -18.64 3.58 -0.99
C ARG A 494 -18.34 4.04 -2.43
N SER A 495 -17.18 4.66 -2.66
CA SER A 495 -16.70 5.07 -3.98
C SER A 495 -15.83 4.03 -4.70
N SER A 496 -15.61 2.84 -4.14
CA SER A 496 -14.93 1.74 -4.84
C SER A 496 -15.91 1.01 -5.80
N PRO A 497 -15.42 0.31 -6.84
CA PRO A 497 -16.25 -0.55 -7.68
C PRO A 497 -17.00 -1.62 -6.87
N ALA A 498 -18.25 -1.88 -7.24
CA ALA A 498 -19.01 -3.03 -6.77
C ALA A 498 -18.44 -4.32 -7.37
N THR A 499 -17.98 -5.22 -6.51
CA THR A 499 -17.40 -6.52 -6.88
C THR A 499 -18.20 -7.68 -6.31
N ASP A 500 -17.76 -8.90 -6.59
CA ASP A 500 -18.44 -10.13 -6.13
C ASP A 500 -19.88 -10.22 -6.64
N VAL A 501 -20.07 -9.76 -7.88
CA VAL A 501 -21.35 -9.75 -8.59
C VAL A 501 -21.32 -10.70 -9.78
N THR A 502 -22.39 -11.48 -9.92
CA THR A 502 -22.60 -12.33 -11.10
C THR A 502 -23.05 -11.49 -12.29
N TRP A 503 -22.98 -12.05 -13.50
CA TRP A 503 -23.54 -11.40 -14.68
C TRP A 503 -25.06 -11.16 -14.55
N HIS A 504 -25.76 -12.09 -13.90
CA HIS A 504 -27.19 -11.96 -13.62
C HIS A 504 -27.51 -10.84 -12.64
N ASP A 505 -26.68 -10.64 -11.61
CA ASP A 505 -26.79 -9.53 -10.67
C ASP A 505 -26.64 -8.18 -11.38
N ALA A 506 -25.61 -8.07 -12.21
CA ALA A 506 -25.31 -6.86 -12.97
C ALA A 506 -26.47 -6.50 -13.93
N ARG A 507 -27.05 -7.49 -14.62
CA ARG A 507 -28.25 -7.28 -15.45
C ARG A 507 -29.49 -6.89 -14.65
N ALA A 508 -29.71 -7.51 -13.49
CA ALA A 508 -30.83 -7.16 -12.63
C ALA A 508 -30.69 -5.70 -12.14
N TYR A 509 -29.48 -5.28 -11.79
CA TYR A 509 -29.18 -3.88 -11.48
C TYR A 509 -29.52 -2.95 -12.65
N CYS A 510 -29.09 -3.27 -13.87
CA CYS A 510 -29.42 -2.48 -15.06
C CYS A 510 -30.94 -2.36 -15.30
N GLY A 511 -31.69 -3.46 -15.15
CA GLY A 511 -33.14 -3.45 -15.26
C GLY A 511 -33.81 -2.56 -14.21
N TRP A 512 -33.39 -2.67 -12.95
CA TRP A 512 -33.84 -1.79 -11.87
C TRP A 512 -33.49 -0.32 -12.14
N LEU A 513 -32.27 -0.05 -12.56
CA LEU A 513 -31.78 1.31 -12.83
C LEU A 513 -32.55 1.96 -13.98
N THR A 514 -32.92 1.18 -15.01
CA THR A 514 -33.76 1.64 -16.11
C THR A 514 -35.08 2.23 -15.60
N HIS A 515 -35.79 1.49 -14.74
CA HIS A 515 -37.06 1.98 -14.17
C HIS A 515 -36.84 3.21 -13.29
N ARG A 516 -35.79 3.20 -12.46
CA ARG A 516 -35.46 4.29 -11.55
C ARG A 516 -35.10 5.58 -12.31
N TRP A 517 -34.22 5.50 -13.30
CA TRP A 517 -33.78 6.66 -14.08
C TRP A 517 -34.87 7.23 -14.99
N ARG A 518 -35.76 6.38 -15.52
CA ARG A 518 -36.97 6.86 -16.22
C ARG A 518 -37.90 7.63 -15.28
N ALA A 519 -38.15 7.10 -14.08
CA ALA A 519 -38.98 7.77 -13.08
C ALA A 519 -38.37 9.11 -12.61
N GLN A 520 -37.05 9.23 -12.65
CA GLN A 520 -36.31 10.46 -12.32
C GLN A 520 -36.16 11.41 -13.52
N GLY A 521 -36.58 11.02 -14.73
CA GLY A 521 -36.38 11.81 -15.96
C GLY A 521 -34.92 11.90 -16.42
N ARG A 522 -34.03 11.02 -15.96
CA ARG A 522 -32.60 10.98 -16.35
C ARG A 522 -32.36 10.35 -17.71
N ILE A 523 -33.25 9.44 -18.12
CA ILE A 523 -33.26 8.78 -19.44
C ILE A 523 -34.69 8.81 -19.99
N SER A 524 -34.83 8.77 -21.31
CA SER A 524 -36.14 8.80 -21.96
C SER A 524 -36.87 7.44 -21.89
N ALA A 525 -38.16 7.44 -22.27
CA ALA A 525 -39.00 6.25 -22.22
C ALA A 525 -38.55 5.13 -23.18
N ASP A 526 -37.85 5.49 -24.26
CA ASP A 526 -37.25 4.59 -25.25
C ASP A 526 -35.81 4.16 -24.88
N GLU A 527 -35.18 4.75 -23.86
CA GLU A 527 -33.82 4.42 -23.46
C GLU A 527 -33.77 3.40 -22.32
N PHE A 528 -32.82 2.47 -22.38
CA PHE A 528 -32.62 1.41 -21.39
C PHE A 528 -31.19 1.43 -20.86
N VAL A 529 -31.03 1.10 -19.58
CA VAL A 529 -29.73 0.79 -18.97
C VAL A 529 -29.46 -0.70 -19.17
N ARG A 530 -28.26 -1.04 -19.64
CA ARG A 530 -27.80 -2.43 -19.84
C ARG A 530 -26.30 -2.57 -19.63
N LEU A 531 -25.80 -3.81 -19.71
CA LEU A 531 -24.37 -4.08 -19.87
C LEU A 531 -23.91 -3.71 -21.29
N PRO A 532 -22.62 -3.34 -21.47
CA PRO A 532 -22.06 -3.13 -22.79
C PRO A 532 -21.96 -4.46 -23.56
N THR A 533 -22.05 -4.38 -24.89
CA THR A 533 -21.46 -5.41 -25.76
C THR A 533 -19.94 -5.27 -25.76
N GLU A 534 -19.22 -6.32 -26.15
CA GLU A 534 -17.76 -6.28 -26.26
C GLU A 534 -17.25 -5.15 -27.17
N PRO A 535 -17.81 -4.92 -28.39
CA PRO A 535 -17.38 -3.81 -29.24
C PRO A 535 -17.68 -2.43 -28.67
N GLU A 536 -18.81 -2.24 -27.98
CA GLU A 536 -19.11 -0.95 -27.33
C GLU A 536 -18.12 -0.65 -26.22
N TRP A 537 -17.80 -1.64 -25.39
CA TRP A 537 -16.80 -1.50 -24.35
C TRP A 537 -15.44 -1.12 -24.95
N GLU A 538 -15.02 -1.84 -26.00
CA GLU A 538 -13.72 -1.60 -26.64
C GLU A 538 -13.67 -0.23 -27.32
N ARG A 539 -14.75 0.18 -27.99
CA ARG A 539 -14.89 1.53 -28.55
C ARG A 539 -14.73 2.60 -27.48
N ALA A 540 -15.43 2.46 -26.36
CA ALA A 540 -15.34 3.39 -25.24
C ALA A 540 -13.93 3.45 -24.64
N ALA A 541 -13.20 2.33 -24.64
CA ALA A 541 -11.85 2.23 -24.09
C ALA A 541 -10.78 2.85 -25.01
N ARG A 542 -10.79 2.53 -26.31
CA ARG A 542 -9.68 2.88 -27.23
C ARG A 542 -9.99 3.97 -28.25
N GLY A 543 -11.26 4.30 -28.47
CA GLY A 543 -11.68 5.21 -29.54
C GLY A 543 -11.30 4.71 -30.93
N ASP A 544 -10.73 5.59 -31.75
CA ASP A 544 -10.34 5.35 -33.15
C ASP A 544 -8.88 4.89 -33.31
N GLN A 545 -8.17 4.60 -32.21
CA GLN A 545 -6.78 4.11 -32.29
C GLN A 545 -6.70 2.92 -33.27
N PRO A 546 -5.69 2.78 -34.12
CA PRO A 546 -5.53 1.60 -34.98
C PRO A 546 -4.94 0.41 -34.19
N ASP A 547 -4.90 -0.76 -34.82
CA ASP A 547 -3.95 -1.82 -34.46
C ASP A 547 -2.63 -1.54 -35.21
N ILE A 548 -1.50 -1.61 -34.52
CA ILE A 548 -0.18 -1.25 -35.09
C ILE A 548 0.81 -2.43 -35.08
N GLY A 549 0.33 -3.66 -34.87
CA GLY A 549 1.12 -4.88 -35.01
C GLY A 549 1.04 -5.85 -33.82
N PRO A 550 1.63 -7.04 -33.97
CA PRO A 550 1.49 -8.17 -33.05
C PRO A 550 2.18 -7.98 -31.69
N ASP A 551 3.14 -7.07 -31.57
CA ASP A 551 3.89 -6.86 -30.32
C ASP A 551 3.51 -5.55 -29.61
N VAL A 552 2.41 -4.91 -30.04
CA VAL A 552 1.99 -3.62 -29.53
C VAL A 552 0.57 -3.65 -28.99
N LEU A 553 0.44 -3.27 -27.73
CA LEU A 553 -0.84 -3.21 -27.03
C LEU A 553 -1.50 -1.84 -27.24
N SER A 554 -2.82 -1.80 -27.14
CA SER A 554 -3.59 -0.55 -27.11
C SER A 554 -4.12 -0.35 -25.70
N TYR A 555 -3.83 0.80 -25.13
CA TYR A 555 -4.36 1.29 -23.87
C TYR A 555 -5.22 2.54 -24.13
N PRO A 556 -6.06 2.97 -23.17
CA PRO A 556 -6.87 4.16 -23.35
C PRO A 556 -6.05 5.43 -23.68
N TRP A 557 -4.81 5.48 -23.16
CA TRP A 557 -3.85 6.58 -23.35
C TRP A 557 -2.83 6.36 -24.47
N GLY A 558 -2.98 5.31 -25.30
CA GLY A 558 -2.12 5.03 -26.44
C GLY A 558 -1.40 3.68 -26.34
N HIS A 559 -0.21 3.57 -26.94
CA HIS A 559 0.47 2.27 -27.14
C HIS A 559 1.66 2.03 -26.21
N ALA A 560 2.14 3.06 -25.52
CA ALA A 560 3.18 2.94 -24.50
C ALA A 560 2.54 2.78 -23.13
N TRP A 561 3.02 1.81 -22.35
CA TRP A 561 2.63 1.68 -20.96
C TRP A 561 3.01 2.95 -20.19
N MET A 562 2.10 3.41 -19.32
CA MET A 562 2.31 4.57 -18.47
C MET A 562 2.02 4.14 -17.05
N ASP A 563 3.03 4.19 -16.19
CA ASP A 563 2.82 4.02 -14.75
C ASP A 563 1.87 5.11 -14.25
N ASP A 564 1.12 4.83 -13.19
CA ASP A 564 0.16 5.77 -12.62
C ASP A 564 -1.02 6.12 -13.56
N ALA A 565 -1.30 5.28 -14.58
CA ALA A 565 -2.46 5.40 -15.47
C ALA A 565 -3.57 4.36 -15.22
N ALA A 566 -3.32 3.31 -14.42
CA ALA A 566 -4.32 2.30 -14.09
C ALA A 566 -4.03 1.63 -12.74
N ASN A 567 -5.07 1.10 -12.09
CA ASN A 567 -4.88 0.13 -11.01
C ASN A 567 -4.66 -1.26 -11.61
N SER A 568 -3.42 -1.65 -11.82
CA SER A 568 -3.00 -2.96 -12.31
C SER A 568 -2.01 -3.62 -11.35
N GLU A 569 -1.47 -4.78 -11.70
CA GLU A 569 -0.41 -5.43 -10.91
C GLU A 569 0.78 -4.48 -10.69
N GLU A 570 1.12 -3.68 -11.70
CA GLU A 570 2.20 -2.68 -11.67
C GLU A 570 1.95 -1.57 -10.65
N ALA A 571 0.69 -1.23 -10.34
CA ALA A 571 0.34 -0.23 -9.34
C ALA A 571 0.48 -0.76 -7.90
N GLY A 572 0.52 -2.08 -7.71
CA GLY A 572 0.84 -2.71 -6.42
C GLY A 572 -0.22 -2.59 -5.33
N PHE A 573 -1.45 -2.14 -5.63
CA PHE A 573 -2.54 -2.09 -4.64
C PHE A 573 -3.05 -3.48 -4.23
N ASN A 574 -3.07 -4.43 -5.16
CA ASN A 574 -3.62 -5.80 -4.97
C ASN A 574 -5.07 -5.82 -4.41
N THR A 575 -5.82 -4.74 -4.59
CA THR A 575 -7.23 -4.59 -4.25
C THR A 575 -7.84 -3.47 -5.10
N THR A 576 -9.15 -3.34 -5.11
CA THR A 576 -9.82 -2.19 -5.76
C THR A 576 -9.51 -0.91 -4.97
N CYS A 577 -9.46 0.22 -5.67
CA CYS A 577 -9.38 1.54 -5.06
C CYS A 577 -10.62 2.37 -5.40
N THR A 578 -10.71 3.59 -4.89
CA THR A 578 -11.70 4.60 -5.28
C THR A 578 -11.73 4.77 -6.81
N VAL A 579 -12.92 4.84 -7.42
CA VAL A 579 -13.03 5.04 -8.88
C VAL A 579 -12.47 6.39 -9.30
N GLY A 580 -11.88 6.43 -10.50
CA GLY A 580 -11.33 7.66 -11.08
C GLY A 580 -9.99 8.12 -10.51
N LEU A 581 -9.29 7.25 -9.78
CA LEU A 581 -8.01 7.57 -9.13
C LEU A 581 -6.86 7.84 -10.11
N PHE A 582 -7.01 7.43 -11.37
CA PHE A 582 -5.98 7.48 -12.40
C PHE A 582 -6.44 8.36 -13.58
N PRO A 583 -6.41 9.70 -13.44
CA PRO A 583 -6.87 10.60 -14.51
C PRO A 583 -6.00 10.57 -15.77
N LYS A 584 -4.74 10.11 -15.69
CA LYS A 584 -3.89 9.83 -16.86
C LYS A 584 -4.43 8.65 -17.69
N GLY A 585 -5.21 7.78 -17.06
CA GLY A 585 -5.81 6.59 -17.65
C GLY A 585 -7.09 6.82 -18.44
N ARG A 586 -7.56 8.06 -18.54
CA ARG A 586 -8.86 8.36 -19.17
C ARG A 586 -8.85 7.95 -20.64
N SER A 587 -9.95 7.33 -21.05
CA SER A 587 -10.16 7.01 -22.47
C SER A 587 -10.38 8.26 -23.32
N PRO A 588 -10.33 8.15 -24.66
CA PRO A 588 -10.64 9.26 -25.55
C PRO A 588 -12.05 9.84 -25.37
N TYR A 589 -12.98 9.08 -24.79
CA TYR A 589 -14.34 9.52 -24.43
C TYR A 589 -14.45 9.98 -22.97
N GLY A 590 -13.34 10.02 -22.24
CA GLY A 590 -13.27 10.49 -20.87
C GLY A 590 -13.57 9.45 -19.79
N CYS A 591 -13.82 8.19 -20.17
CA CYS A 591 -14.10 7.10 -19.22
C CYS A 591 -12.85 6.78 -18.39
N TYR A 592 -13.04 6.59 -17.09
CA TYR A 592 -12.00 6.17 -16.17
C TYR A 592 -12.02 4.66 -16.00
N ASP A 593 -10.88 4.10 -15.60
CA ASP A 593 -10.78 2.70 -15.16
C ASP A 593 -11.20 1.68 -16.22
N MET A 594 -11.11 2.04 -17.51
CA MET A 594 -11.33 1.10 -18.62
C MET A 594 -10.24 0.02 -18.66
N VAL A 595 -9.08 0.28 -18.07
CA VAL A 595 -7.99 -0.70 -17.95
C VAL A 595 -7.60 -0.80 -16.48
N GLY A 596 -7.48 -2.03 -15.97
CA GLY A 596 -7.24 -2.30 -14.56
C GLY A 596 -8.52 -2.20 -13.71
N GLN A 597 -8.37 -1.92 -12.40
CA GLN A 597 -9.43 -1.89 -11.40
C GLN A 597 -10.18 -3.22 -11.28
N VAL A 598 -11.17 -3.47 -12.15
CA VAL A 598 -12.01 -4.68 -12.15
C VAL A 598 -12.29 -5.12 -13.59
N TRP A 599 -12.40 -6.43 -13.80
CA TRP A 599 -12.95 -6.96 -15.03
C TRP A 599 -14.41 -6.53 -15.15
N GLU A 600 -14.83 -6.11 -16.34
CA GLU A 600 -16.19 -5.63 -16.58
C GLU A 600 -17.00 -6.62 -17.42
N TRP A 601 -18.16 -7.02 -16.91
CA TRP A 601 -19.12 -7.87 -17.60
C TRP A 601 -19.64 -7.27 -18.90
N CYS A 602 -19.56 -8.04 -20.00
CA CYS A 602 -20.24 -7.73 -21.26
C CYS A 602 -21.45 -8.65 -21.51
N THR A 603 -22.35 -8.27 -22.41
CA THR A 603 -23.43 -9.16 -22.89
C THR A 603 -22.91 -10.25 -23.81
N THR A 604 -21.82 -10.00 -24.52
CA THR A 604 -21.23 -10.88 -25.53
C THR A 604 -20.85 -12.24 -24.96
N LEU A 605 -21.24 -13.29 -25.68
CA LEU A 605 -20.91 -14.68 -25.39
C LEU A 605 -19.46 -14.97 -25.76
N TRP A 606 -18.82 -15.80 -24.93
CA TRP A 606 -17.48 -16.32 -25.19
C TRP A 606 -17.54 -17.75 -25.74
N GLY A 607 -18.31 -18.62 -25.09
CA GLY A 607 -18.35 -20.06 -25.38
C GLY A 607 -18.16 -20.91 -24.13
N ASP A 608 -17.93 -22.20 -24.33
CA ASP A 608 -17.91 -23.21 -23.27
C ASP A 608 -16.50 -23.38 -22.68
N ASP A 609 -15.50 -23.31 -23.54
CA ASP A 609 -14.08 -23.49 -23.20
C ASP A 609 -13.47 -22.20 -22.62
N LEU A 610 -12.74 -22.28 -21.52
CA LEU A 610 -12.13 -21.09 -20.90
C LEU A 610 -11.08 -20.43 -21.79
N ALA A 611 -10.28 -21.22 -22.51
CA ALA A 611 -9.10 -20.74 -23.23
C ALA A 611 -9.41 -20.30 -24.68
N THR A 612 -10.40 -20.94 -25.30
CA THR A 612 -10.72 -20.80 -26.71
C THR A 612 -12.17 -20.34 -26.86
N PRO A 613 -12.42 -19.15 -27.44
CA PRO A 613 -13.79 -18.71 -27.68
C PRO A 613 -14.41 -19.49 -28.83
N ASP A 614 -15.68 -19.85 -28.68
CA ASP A 614 -16.53 -20.33 -29.77
C ASP A 614 -16.91 -19.15 -30.68
N PHE A 615 -17.20 -18.00 -30.07
CA PHE A 615 -17.48 -16.73 -30.76
C PHE A 615 -16.18 -15.98 -31.06
N LYS A 616 -15.50 -16.44 -32.12
CA LYS A 616 -14.22 -15.89 -32.60
C LYS A 616 -14.40 -14.56 -33.35
N TYR A 617 -13.30 -13.84 -33.52
CA TYR A 617 -13.23 -12.73 -34.46
C TYR A 617 -13.00 -13.25 -35.90
N PRO A 618 -13.44 -12.52 -36.94
CA PRO A 618 -14.12 -11.22 -36.92
C PRO A 618 -15.49 -11.23 -36.22
N TYR A 619 -15.85 -10.11 -35.61
CA TYR A 619 -17.13 -9.89 -34.95
C TYR A 619 -18.25 -9.94 -35.99
N SER A 620 -19.29 -10.71 -35.72
CA SER A 620 -20.39 -10.96 -36.64
C SER A 620 -21.69 -11.23 -35.90
N ASN A 621 -22.81 -11.16 -36.62
CA ASN A 621 -24.13 -11.45 -36.05
C ASN A 621 -24.42 -12.97 -36.09
N ASP A 622 -23.75 -13.72 -35.22
CA ASP A 622 -23.83 -15.18 -35.10
C ASP A 622 -24.58 -15.64 -33.83
N GLY A 623 -25.34 -14.73 -33.22
CA GLY A 623 -26.04 -14.97 -31.96
C GLY A 623 -25.18 -14.73 -30.71
N ARG A 624 -23.95 -14.21 -30.85
CA ARG A 624 -23.08 -13.87 -29.70
C ARG A 624 -23.69 -12.90 -28.68
N GLU A 625 -24.76 -12.17 -29.01
CA GLU A 625 -25.47 -11.29 -28.07
C GLU A 625 -26.72 -11.91 -27.44
N ALA A 626 -26.92 -13.24 -27.58
CA ALA A 626 -28.07 -13.92 -26.99
C ALA A 626 -28.03 -13.87 -25.45
N VAL A 627 -29.04 -13.23 -24.86
CA VAL A 627 -29.15 -13.00 -23.41
C VAL A 627 -29.58 -14.24 -22.62
N ASP A 628 -30.08 -15.25 -23.30
CA ASP A 628 -30.71 -16.47 -22.79
C ASP A 628 -29.93 -17.76 -23.15
N ALA A 629 -28.62 -17.61 -23.43
CA ALA A 629 -27.71 -18.73 -23.60
C ALA A 629 -27.67 -19.65 -22.36
N ALA A 630 -27.27 -20.92 -22.58
CA ALA A 630 -27.20 -21.90 -21.51
C ALA A 630 -26.26 -21.45 -20.37
N PRO A 631 -26.50 -21.85 -19.11
CA PRO A 631 -25.72 -21.39 -17.96
C PRO A 631 -24.23 -21.73 -18.00
N SER A 632 -23.83 -22.72 -18.81
CA SER A 632 -22.43 -23.10 -19.04
C SER A 632 -21.71 -22.15 -20.01
N ILE A 633 -22.44 -21.39 -20.82
CA ILE A 633 -21.84 -20.51 -21.82
C ILE A 633 -21.30 -19.27 -21.12
N ARG A 634 -19.98 -19.12 -21.16
CA ARG A 634 -19.26 -18.01 -20.54
C ARG A 634 -19.60 -16.69 -21.23
N ARG A 635 -19.52 -15.59 -20.49
CA ARG A 635 -19.62 -14.22 -21.01
C ARG A 635 -18.23 -13.61 -21.09
N VAL A 636 -18.07 -12.70 -22.03
CA VAL A 636 -16.84 -11.91 -22.17
C VAL A 636 -16.66 -10.96 -20.99
N LEU A 637 -15.43 -10.86 -20.51
CA LEU A 637 -14.93 -9.86 -19.56
C LEU A 637 -13.87 -9.00 -20.25
N ARG A 638 -13.87 -7.69 -19.97
CA ARG A 638 -12.88 -6.74 -20.56
C ARG A 638 -12.16 -5.91 -19.48
N GLY A 639 -11.01 -5.33 -19.86
CA GLY A 639 -10.27 -4.33 -19.08
C GLY A 639 -9.14 -4.84 -18.17
N GLY A 640 -9.15 -6.11 -17.76
CA GLY A 640 -8.27 -6.55 -16.68
C GLY A 640 -8.77 -6.10 -15.31
N CYS A 641 -7.98 -6.33 -14.26
CA CYS A 641 -8.28 -5.86 -12.90
C CYS A 641 -6.98 -5.50 -12.15
N PHE A 642 -7.07 -5.09 -10.89
CA PHE A 642 -5.92 -4.73 -10.04
C PHE A 642 -4.83 -5.81 -9.90
N SER A 643 -5.12 -7.08 -10.24
CA SER A 643 -4.12 -8.18 -10.22
C SER A 643 -3.78 -8.67 -11.63
N SER A 644 -4.10 -7.90 -12.66
CA SER A 644 -3.72 -8.17 -14.04
C SER A 644 -2.53 -7.30 -14.40
N GLY A 645 -1.41 -7.90 -14.80
CA GLY A 645 -0.33 -7.14 -15.42
C GLY A 645 -0.72 -6.54 -16.77
N LYS A 646 0.09 -5.60 -17.26
CA LYS A 646 -0.11 -4.77 -18.47
C LYS A 646 -0.49 -5.53 -19.74
N LEU A 647 -0.10 -6.80 -19.88
CA LEU A 647 -0.47 -7.62 -21.03
C LEU A 647 -1.98 -7.91 -21.07
N LYS A 648 -2.60 -8.14 -19.91
CA LYS A 648 -4.04 -8.42 -19.76
C LYS A 648 -4.83 -7.15 -19.48
N ALA A 649 -4.22 -6.19 -18.80
CA ALA A 649 -4.79 -4.86 -18.56
C ALA A 649 -4.60 -3.98 -19.81
N CYS A 650 -5.33 -4.26 -20.88
CA CYS A 650 -5.32 -3.47 -22.11
C CYS A 650 -6.70 -3.43 -22.79
N CYS A 651 -6.85 -2.57 -23.79
CA CYS A 651 -8.13 -2.33 -24.46
C CYS A 651 -8.64 -3.55 -25.22
N THR A 652 -7.80 -4.49 -25.65
CA THR A 652 -8.21 -5.55 -26.59
C THR A 652 -8.27 -6.94 -25.98
N TYR A 653 -7.64 -7.18 -24.82
CA TYR A 653 -7.60 -8.50 -24.19
C TYR A 653 -9.00 -8.98 -23.78
N ARG A 654 -9.35 -10.20 -24.21
CA ARG A 654 -10.64 -10.82 -23.91
C ARG A 654 -10.49 -11.85 -22.78
N GLY A 655 -11.16 -11.62 -21.66
CA GLY A 655 -11.34 -12.61 -20.60
C GLY A 655 -12.72 -13.27 -20.70
N SER A 656 -12.95 -14.31 -19.90
CA SER A 656 -14.28 -14.92 -19.82
C SER A 656 -14.58 -15.55 -18.47
N LEU A 657 -15.86 -15.51 -18.09
CA LEU A 657 -16.35 -16.18 -16.89
C LEU A 657 -17.78 -16.68 -17.10
N GLU A 658 -18.12 -17.81 -16.45
CA GLU A 658 -19.48 -18.32 -16.39
C GLU A 658 -20.41 -17.26 -15.76
N PRO A 659 -21.65 -17.10 -16.26
CA PRO A 659 -22.55 -16.04 -15.81
C PRO A 659 -22.94 -16.10 -14.34
N ASN A 660 -22.79 -17.27 -13.69
CA ASN A 660 -22.98 -17.48 -12.24
C ASN A 660 -21.71 -17.28 -11.40
N GLY A 661 -20.55 -17.16 -12.05
CA GLY A 661 -19.28 -16.90 -11.38
C GLY A 661 -19.21 -15.47 -10.86
N PHE A 662 -18.51 -15.29 -9.74
CA PHE A 662 -18.19 -13.98 -9.18
C PHE A 662 -16.84 -14.03 -8.48
N TRP A 663 -16.15 -12.90 -8.42
CA TRP A 663 -14.83 -12.77 -7.80
C TRP A 663 -14.57 -11.31 -7.40
N ARG A 664 -13.69 -11.10 -6.42
CA ARG A 664 -13.30 -9.76 -5.91
C ARG A 664 -12.69 -8.82 -6.95
N GLY A 665 -12.26 -9.34 -8.11
CA GLY A 665 -11.75 -8.55 -9.22
C GLY A 665 -12.74 -8.40 -10.38
N ASN A 666 -14.00 -8.81 -10.21
CA ASN A 666 -15.04 -8.69 -11.24
C ASN A 666 -16.13 -7.72 -10.80
N GLY A 667 -16.41 -6.73 -11.65
CA GLY A 667 -17.48 -5.76 -11.51
C GLY A 667 -18.17 -5.55 -12.87
N PHE A 668 -18.72 -4.36 -13.07
CA PHE A 668 -19.37 -4.02 -14.33
C PHE A 668 -19.55 -2.51 -14.49
N ARG A 669 -19.85 -2.11 -15.72
CA ARG A 669 -20.20 -0.76 -16.13
C ARG A 669 -21.51 -0.80 -16.90
N ILE A 670 -22.22 0.32 -16.89
CA ILE A 670 -23.51 0.46 -17.57
C ILE A 670 -23.36 1.17 -18.92
N VAL A 671 -24.24 0.82 -19.85
CA VAL A 671 -24.53 1.54 -21.10
C VAL A 671 -25.98 2.00 -21.06
N VAL A 672 -26.23 3.21 -21.58
CA VAL A 672 -27.57 3.71 -21.93
C VAL A 672 -27.68 3.83 -23.44
N SER A 673 -28.66 3.14 -24.01
CA SER A 673 -28.96 3.16 -25.43
C SER A 673 -30.47 3.08 -25.67
N ARG A 674 -30.90 3.38 -26.90
CA ARG A 674 -32.27 3.14 -27.36
C ARG A 674 -32.50 1.66 -27.68
#